data_AF-A0A6B0Z314-F1
#
_entry.id   AF-A0A6B0Z314-F1
#
_cell.length_a   1.000
_cell.length_b   1.000
_cell.length_c   1.000
_cell.angle_alpha   90.00
_cell.angle_beta   90.00
_cell.angle_gamma   90.00
#
_symmetry.space_group_name_H-M   'P 1'
#
loop_
_entity.id
_entity.type
_entity.pdbx_description
1 polymer ?
#
loop_
_entity_poly.entity_id
_entity_poly.type
_entity_poly.pdbx_seq_one_letter_code
_entity_poly.pdbx_strand_id
1 'polypeptide(L)'
;PDKVIVYVGDQEHEVINQEALDAIMPKVFRIDPQRALPNSVPISFLIGRSSNPDADPGPTRSERWNLLSRVVENARVILPILSNPNAIAESAGGIFEGLSASGGLSQSEAEIHRNQLNLAFDLLITVGGIDVSAFEELQKALRTDDEGLANGIVASMNDQLESSLNLARWWSQDSRFRLAINVRDFDIAFTIRDRTGSEYSFAERSSGMKYFLSYLVQFLAHLNDRKGPEILLMDEPDAFLSNQGQQDLLRLLHEFTLPTDDAPGGQVLYVTHSPFLIDKNRADRIRVLDKGTGEEGVRVVRDVGRNHFEPLRTSLGGFVGETTFIGNCNLMLEGLADQIYLAGMSDLLRREGVASTESLDLNHITLVPAGSASQVPYMTYLARGRDADKPAVIVLLDGDEEGDRAVKTLNRGGPRNRQLIHPDYISQFKPDRIVGVTSDRDEGPLDIEDLVPVEIAVEATKTYLQEMGMEVPSQFLTEEAVSDSLSESTGIFDAIQGALAEAESELRIDKLGFARHVMAACHESNAEPSTRMRARFAALFSHLTKIQRKAERERERESIAARVDRETNLFLRDQLPRASKAEVVVFLERIEDLIDQSREGDNVLLGIRRIRADFELDRDLSNPITDRSNLEEMIKALKYAEVLASQPEEQTIRTSRDV
;
A
#
# COMPACT_ATOMS: atom_id res chain seq x y z
N PRO A 1 -22.96 6.46 46.22
CA PRO A 1 -22.63 7.12 44.94
C PRO A 1 -21.13 7.38 44.91
N ASP A 2 -20.42 6.75 43.96
CA ASP A 2 -19.00 7.00 43.79
C ASP A 2 -18.80 8.48 43.44
N LYS A 3 -18.04 9.20 44.26
CA LYS A 3 -17.72 10.60 44.03
C LYS A 3 -16.79 10.68 42.82
N VAL A 4 -17.20 11.40 41.78
CA VAL A 4 -16.33 11.68 40.63
C VAL A 4 -15.47 12.89 41.00
N ILE A 5 -14.16 12.74 40.83
CA ILE A 5 -13.15 13.75 41.14
C ILE A 5 -12.40 14.08 39.84
N VAL A 6 -12.27 15.37 39.53
CA VAL A 6 -11.50 15.87 38.39
C VAL A 6 -10.30 16.65 38.91
N TYR A 7 -9.13 16.38 38.35
CA TYR A 7 -7.90 17.13 38.64
C TYR A 7 -7.67 18.19 37.57
N VAL A 8 -7.49 19.45 37.98
CA VAL A 8 -7.11 20.56 37.09
C VAL A 8 -5.74 21.06 37.54
N GLY A 9 -4.70 20.65 36.82
CA GLY A 9 -3.33 20.75 37.33
C GLY A 9 -3.17 19.88 38.58
N ASP A 10 -2.75 20.49 39.68
CA ASP A 10 -2.56 19.80 40.97
C ASP A 10 -3.78 19.93 41.92
N GLN A 11 -4.87 20.55 41.47
CA GLN A 11 -6.04 20.82 42.30
C GLN A 11 -7.15 19.79 42.09
N GLU A 12 -7.75 19.35 43.19
CA GLU A 12 -8.85 18.39 43.22
C GLU A 12 -10.20 19.12 43.21
N HIS A 13 -11.09 18.75 42.29
CA HIS A 13 -12.45 19.28 42.19
C HIS A 13 -13.48 18.14 42.24
N GLU A 14 -14.39 18.20 43.20
CA GLU A 14 -15.54 17.27 43.28
C GLU A 14 -16.60 17.67 42.23
N VAL A 15 -17.07 16.70 41.46
CA VAL A 15 -18.07 16.93 40.39
C VAL A 15 -19.45 17.05 41.01
N ILE A 16 -20.06 18.23 40.87
CA ILE A 16 -21.40 18.54 41.40
C ILE A 16 -22.51 18.14 40.41
N ASN A 17 -22.23 18.26 39.10
CA ASN A 17 -23.15 17.91 38.02
C ASN A 17 -22.41 17.10 36.96
N GLN A 18 -22.75 15.82 36.83
CA GLN A 18 -22.10 14.91 35.90
C GLN A 18 -22.51 15.14 34.45
N GLU A 19 -23.77 15.51 34.17
CA GLU A 19 -24.22 15.82 32.80
C GLU A 19 -23.50 17.05 32.23
N ALA A 20 -23.25 18.05 33.08
CA ALA A 20 -22.49 19.24 32.68
C ALA A 20 -21.01 18.92 32.41
N LEU A 21 -20.43 17.97 33.16
CA LEU A 21 -19.09 17.47 32.91
C LEU A 21 -19.02 16.66 31.61
N ASP A 22 -19.95 15.73 31.40
CA ASP A 22 -20.01 14.90 30.20
C ASP A 22 -20.19 15.75 28.92
N ALA A 23 -20.87 16.89 29.03
CA ALA A 23 -21.03 17.84 27.92
C ALA A 23 -19.72 18.56 27.51
N ILE A 24 -18.75 18.69 28.43
CA ILE A 24 -17.46 19.37 28.17
C ILE A 24 -16.28 18.39 28.00
N MET A 25 -16.45 17.14 28.42
CA MET A 25 -15.42 16.12 28.28
C MET A 25 -15.25 15.70 26.81
N PRO A 26 -14.03 15.31 26.40
CA PRO A 26 -13.81 14.74 25.07
C PRO A 26 -14.70 13.51 24.88
N LYS A 27 -15.41 13.45 23.76
CA LYS A 27 -16.16 12.26 23.38
C LYS A 27 -15.19 11.18 22.94
N VAL A 28 -15.42 9.96 23.41
CA VAL A 28 -14.61 8.80 23.04
C VAL A 28 -15.37 7.99 22.00
N PHE A 29 -14.74 7.80 20.85
CA PHE A 29 -15.17 6.86 19.83
C PHE A 29 -14.15 5.72 19.75
N ARG A 30 -14.61 4.48 19.63
CA ARG A 30 -13.75 3.31 19.57
C ARG A 30 -14.01 2.56 18.26
N ILE A 31 -12.99 2.47 17.44
CA ILE A 31 -12.98 1.59 16.28
C ILE A 31 -12.66 0.17 16.78
N ASP A 32 -13.45 -0.80 16.35
CA ASP A 32 -13.21 -2.22 16.58
C ASP A 32 -12.93 -2.92 15.25
N PRO A 33 -11.66 -3.03 14.82
CA PRO A 33 -11.29 -3.63 13.54
C PRO A 33 -11.60 -5.13 13.45
N GLN A 34 -11.84 -5.81 14.58
CA GLN A 34 -12.15 -7.24 14.60
C GLN A 34 -13.61 -7.52 14.24
N ARG A 35 -14.45 -6.48 14.24
CA ARG A 35 -15.84 -6.54 13.78
C ARG A 35 -15.87 -6.83 12.28
N ALA A 36 -16.09 -8.08 11.89
CA ALA A 36 -16.21 -8.45 10.49
C ALA A 36 -17.53 -7.96 9.88
N LEU A 37 -17.54 -7.64 8.59
CA LEU A 37 -18.79 -7.47 7.84
C LEU A 37 -19.57 -8.81 7.81
N PRO A 38 -20.92 -8.77 7.89
CA PRO A 38 -21.73 -9.96 7.76
C PRO A 38 -21.71 -10.45 6.30
N ASN A 39 -22.03 -11.73 6.08
CA ASN A 39 -22.21 -12.24 4.72
C ASN A 39 -23.43 -11.65 4.02
N SER A 40 -24.47 -11.30 4.79
CA SER A 40 -25.64 -10.60 4.28
C SER A 40 -26.31 -9.73 5.34
N VAL A 41 -27.03 -8.71 4.89
CA VAL A 41 -27.85 -7.82 5.71
C VAL A 41 -29.30 -7.82 5.23
N PRO A 42 -30.29 -7.95 6.12
CA PRO A 42 -31.71 -7.86 5.73
C PRO A 42 -32.06 -6.44 5.27
N ILE A 43 -32.77 -6.31 4.14
CA ILE A 43 -33.22 -5.00 3.64
C ILE A 43 -34.12 -4.30 4.66
N SER A 44 -34.95 -5.07 5.37
CA SER A 44 -35.81 -4.53 6.44
C SER A 44 -35.04 -3.92 7.60
N PHE A 45 -33.86 -4.45 7.92
CA PHE A 45 -33.01 -3.89 8.97
C PHE A 45 -32.46 -2.52 8.55
N LEU A 46 -31.97 -2.39 7.31
CA LEU A 46 -31.45 -1.12 6.80
C LEU A 46 -32.49 0.00 6.84
N ILE A 47 -33.72 -0.30 6.39
CA ILE A 47 -34.85 0.65 6.43
C ILE A 47 -35.21 0.98 7.88
N GLY A 48 -35.34 -0.03 8.74
CA GLY A 48 -35.69 0.16 10.15
C GLY A 48 -34.65 0.96 10.93
N ARG A 49 -33.36 0.69 10.71
CA ARG A 49 -32.23 1.32 11.40
C ARG A 49 -32.03 2.78 11.04
N SER A 50 -32.46 3.18 9.84
CA SER A 50 -32.50 4.59 9.44
C SER A 50 -33.51 5.40 10.27
N SER A 51 -34.66 4.80 10.58
CA SER A 51 -35.71 5.47 11.36
C SER A 51 -35.51 5.35 12.87
N ASN A 52 -34.90 4.25 13.33
CA ASN A 52 -34.68 3.97 14.75
C ASN A 52 -33.26 3.42 14.99
N PRO A 53 -32.40 4.13 15.74
CA PRO A 53 -31.06 3.64 16.08
C PRO A 53 -31.04 2.30 16.83
N ASP A 54 -32.12 2.00 17.57
CA ASP A 54 -32.29 0.76 18.34
C ASP A 54 -33.13 -0.27 17.58
N ALA A 55 -33.16 -0.21 16.24
CA ALA A 55 -33.85 -1.18 15.42
C ALA A 55 -33.41 -2.61 15.76
N ASP A 56 -34.38 -3.50 15.93
CA ASP A 56 -34.12 -4.91 16.21
C ASP A 56 -33.38 -5.53 15.00
N PRO A 57 -32.18 -6.09 15.18
CA PRO A 57 -31.47 -6.81 14.12
C PRO A 57 -32.27 -8.01 13.59
N GLY A 58 -33.21 -8.52 14.39
CA GLY A 58 -33.97 -9.71 14.07
C GLY A 58 -33.11 -10.98 14.09
N PRO A 59 -33.69 -12.12 13.68
CA PRO A 59 -32.97 -13.38 13.61
C PRO A 59 -31.95 -13.38 12.45
N THR A 60 -30.87 -14.13 12.62
CA THR A 60 -29.88 -14.39 11.57
C THR A 60 -30.52 -15.09 10.36
N ARG A 61 -29.85 -15.06 9.21
CA ARG A 61 -30.34 -15.75 8.00
C ARG A 61 -30.54 -17.27 8.23
N SER A 62 -29.63 -17.91 8.97
CA SER A 62 -29.74 -19.34 9.30
C SER A 62 -30.98 -19.62 10.16
N GLU A 63 -31.24 -18.78 11.17
CA GLU A 63 -32.45 -18.89 11.99
C GLU A 63 -33.72 -18.65 11.19
N ARG A 64 -33.75 -17.63 10.30
CA ARG A 64 -34.87 -17.41 9.38
C ARG A 64 -35.13 -18.62 8.50
N TRP A 65 -34.07 -19.23 7.95
CA TRP A 65 -34.19 -20.44 7.15
C TRP A 65 -34.71 -21.62 7.96
N ASN A 66 -34.20 -21.83 9.18
CA ASN A 66 -34.68 -22.90 10.07
C ASN A 66 -36.15 -22.73 10.47
N LEU A 67 -36.61 -21.49 10.65
CA LEU A 67 -38.02 -21.19 10.88
C LEU A 67 -38.86 -21.46 9.62
N LEU A 68 -38.41 -20.98 8.46
CA LEU A 68 -39.07 -21.21 7.18
C LEU A 68 -39.13 -22.70 6.81
N SER A 69 -38.04 -23.45 6.95
CA SER A 69 -37.99 -24.87 6.61
C SER A 69 -38.96 -25.65 7.47
N ARG A 70 -39.06 -25.38 8.77
CA ARG A 70 -40.06 -26.00 9.66
C ARG A 70 -41.49 -25.68 9.23
N VAL A 71 -41.76 -24.44 8.83
CA VAL A 71 -43.10 -24.04 8.34
C VAL A 71 -43.41 -24.74 7.01
N VAL A 72 -42.44 -24.82 6.09
CA VAL A 72 -42.60 -25.45 4.77
C VAL A 72 -42.75 -26.97 4.89
N GLU A 73 -41.91 -27.63 5.71
CA GLU A 73 -41.96 -29.08 5.98
C GLU A 73 -43.29 -29.47 6.60
N ASN A 74 -43.82 -28.63 7.49
CA ASN A 74 -45.11 -28.84 8.14
C ASN A 74 -46.27 -28.15 7.40
N ALA A 75 -46.06 -27.58 6.21
CA ALA A 75 -47.06 -26.77 5.52
C ALA A 75 -48.34 -27.55 5.22
N ARG A 76 -48.23 -28.85 4.89
CA ARG A 76 -49.38 -29.74 4.66
C ARG A 76 -50.26 -29.92 5.90
N VAL A 77 -49.70 -29.73 7.09
CA VAL A 77 -50.40 -29.83 8.38
C VAL A 77 -50.85 -28.45 8.85
N ILE A 78 -50.00 -27.43 8.70
CA ILE A 78 -50.23 -26.06 9.20
C ILE A 78 -51.22 -25.28 8.33
N LEU A 79 -51.13 -25.36 6.99
CA LEU A 79 -52.00 -24.58 6.09
C LEU A 79 -53.50 -24.87 6.29
N PRO A 80 -53.95 -26.14 6.42
CA PRO A 80 -55.34 -26.45 6.73
C PRO A 80 -55.78 -25.89 8.10
N ILE A 81 -54.90 -25.93 9.10
CA ILE A 81 -55.17 -25.42 10.45
C ILE A 81 -55.34 -23.90 10.44
N LEU A 82 -54.50 -23.17 9.69
CA LEU A 82 -54.60 -21.70 9.54
C LEU A 82 -55.88 -21.23 8.83
N SER A 83 -56.53 -22.11 8.08
CA SER A 83 -57.81 -21.81 7.40
C SER A 83 -59.06 -22.01 8.28
N ASN A 84 -58.91 -22.55 9.50
CA ASN A 84 -60.01 -22.78 10.44
C ASN A 84 -59.69 -22.17 11.83
N PRO A 85 -60.38 -21.10 12.25
CA PRO A 85 -60.10 -20.40 13.52
C PRO A 85 -60.13 -21.29 14.77
N ASN A 86 -60.98 -22.32 14.78
CA ASN A 86 -61.11 -23.22 15.94
C ASN A 86 -59.96 -24.24 16.02
N ALA A 87 -59.40 -24.64 14.87
CA ALA A 87 -58.27 -25.59 14.81
C ALA A 87 -56.95 -24.94 15.28
N ILE A 88 -56.81 -23.62 15.11
CA ILE A 88 -55.64 -22.86 15.59
C ILE A 88 -55.57 -22.92 17.11
N ALA A 89 -56.69 -22.73 17.81
CA ALA A 89 -56.72 -22.75 19.28
C ALA A 89 -56.35 -24.13 19.86
N GLU A 90 -56.75 -25.23 19.21
CA GLU A 90 -56.45 -26.59 19.65
C GLU A 90 -55.00 -27.01 19.37
N SER A 91 -54.38 -26.45 18.31
CA SER A 91 -53.02 -26.81 17.88
C SER A 91 -51.95 -25.78 18.25
N ALA A 92 -52.33 -24.68 18.91
CA ALA A 92 -51.45 -23.55 19.23
C ALA A 92 -50.22 -23.97 20.04
N GLY A 93 -50.36 -24.91 20.98
CA GLY A 93 -49.24 -25.41 21.80
C GLY A 93 -48.16 -26.13 20.98
N GLY A 94 -48.56 -27.01 20.05
CA GLY A 94 -47.62 -27.74 19.19
C GLY A 94 -47.00 -26.87 18.10
N ILE A 95 -47.74 -25.89 17.58
CA ILE A 95 -47.21 -24.88 16.66
C ILE A 95 -46.21 -23.96 17.37
N PHE A 96 -46.53 -23.54 18.59
CA PHE A 96 -45.64 -22.72 19.42
C PHE A 96 -44.36 -23.47 19.78
N GLU A 97 -44.44 -24.70 20.30
CA GLU A 97 -43.25 -25.51 20.61
C GLU A 97 -42.39 -25.78 19.37
N GLY A 98 -43.02 -26.02 18.20
CA GLY A 98 -42.30 -26.21 16.93
C GLY A 98 -41.56 -24.96 16.44
N LEU A 99 -42.09 -23.77 16.73
CA LEU A 99 -41.49 -22.48 16.38
C LEU A 99 -40.51 -21.96 17.43
N SER A 100 -40.74 -22.22 18.72
CA SER A 100 -39.92 -21.72 19.84
C SER A 100 -38.70 -22.59 20.15
N ALA A 101 -38.59 -23.78 19.55
CA ALA A 101 -37.46 -24.70 19.75
C ALA A 101 -36.19 -24.33 18.96
N SER A 102 -36.11 -23.14 18.35
CA SER A 102 -34.81 -22.58 17.94
C SER A 102 -34.19 -21.93 19.18
N GLY A 103 -33.10 -22.49 19.70
CA GLY A 103 -32.30 -21.79 20.69
C GLY A 103 -31.88 -20.45 20.07
N GLY A 104 -32.44 -19.35 20.58
CA GLY A 104 -32.05 -18.02 20.13
C GLY A 104 -30.58 -17.78 20.44
N LEU A 105 -30.01 -16.79 19.76
CA LEU A 105 -28.65 -16.31 20.04
C LEU A 105 -28.46 -16.08 21.55
N SER A 106 -27.31 -16.52 22.06
CA SER A 106 -26.85 -16.04 23.37
C SER A 106 -26.75 -14.51 23.35
N GLN A 107 -26.78 -13.87 24.52
CA GLN A 107 -26.67 -12.40 24.60
C GLN A 107 -25.42 -11.88 23.87
N SER A 108 -24.29 -12.59 23.97
CA SER A 108 -23.06 -12.26 23.24
C SER A 108 -23.19 -12.41 21.73
N GLU A 109 -23.83 -13.48 21.24
CA GLU A 109 -24.00 -13.69 19.80
C GLU A 109 -24.98 -12.67 19.19
N ALA A 110 -26.03 -12.29 19.92
CA ALA A 110 -26.96 -11.25 19.51
C ALA A 110 -26.28 -9.88 19.39
N GLU A 111 -25.39 -9.56 20.33
CA GLU A 111 -24.60 -8.33 20.30
C GLU A 111 -23.60 -8.32 19.13
N ILE A 112 -22.89 -9.43 18.89
CA ILE A 112 -22.01 -9.58 17.72
C ILE A 112 -22.83 -9.40 16.44
N HIS A 113 -23.97 -10.08 16.31
CA HIS A 113 -24.82 -9.99 15.12
C HIS A 113 -25.27 -8.54 14.87
N ARG A 114 -25.76 -7.85 15.91
CA ARG A 114 -26.14 -6.44 15.85
C ARG A 114 -24.98 -5.56 15.38
N ASN A 115 -23.79 -5.75 15.95
CA ASN A 115 -22.61 -4.98 15.60
C ASN A 115 -22.21 -5.18 14.12
N GLN A 116 -22.29 -6.41 13.61
CA GLN A 116 -22.06 -6.70 12.19
C GLN A 116 -23.08 -6.00 11.28
N LEU A 117 -24.37 -6.03 11.65
CA LEU A 117 -25.40 -5.35 10.86
C LEU A 117 -25.26 -3.82 10.90
N ASN A 118 -24.87 -3.25 12.04
CA ASN A 118 -24.55 -1.82 12.14
C ASN A 118 -23.36 -1.45 11.25
N LEU A 119 -22.31 -2.29 11.19
CA LEU A 119 -21.19 -2.05 10.27
C LEU A 119 -21.63 -2.09 8.80
N ALA A 120 -22.54 -3.01 8.45
CA ALA A 120 -23.12 -3.06 7.10
C ALA A 120 -23.99 -1.82 6.79
N PHE A 121 -24.72 -1.30 7.79
CA PHE A 121 -25.46 -0.05 7.68
C PHE A 121 -24.51 1.13 7.43
N ASP A 122 -23.45 1.25 8.22
CA ASP A 122 -22.44 2.31 8.07
C ASP A 122 -21.76 2.24 6.70
N LEU A 123 -21.42 1.02 6.23
CA LEU A 123 -20.84 0.82 4.91
C LEU A 123 -21.77 1.30 3.79
N LEU A 124 -23.04 0.89 3.81
CA LEU A 124 -23.95 1.13 2.68
C LEU A 124 -24.52 2.55 2.67
N ILE A 125 -24.92 3.07 3.83
CA ILE A 125 -25.64 4.33 3.94
C ILE A 125 -24.68 5.46 4.30
N THR A 126 -23.92 5.32 5.39
CA THR A 126 -23.04 6.41 5.87
C THR A 126 -21.86 6.63 4.94
N VAL A 127 -21.16 5.57 4.56
CA VAL A 127 -19.97 5.62 3.68
C VAL A 127 -20.36 5.54 2.21
N GLY A 128 -21.25 4.61 1.86
CA GLY A 128 -21.70 4.41 0.48
C GLY A 128 -22.65 5.50 -0.03
N GLY A 129 -23.25 6.30 0.87
CA GLY A 129 -24.17 7.38 0.52
C GLY A 129 -25.49 6.89 -0.10
N ILE A 130 -25.81 5.59 -0.01
CA ILE A 130 -27.01 5.02 -0.63
C ILE A 130 -28.24 5.50 0.15
N ASP A 131 -29.17 6.15 -0.56
CA ASP A 131 -30.41 6.64 0.05
C ASP A 131 -31.30 5.49 0.52
N VAL A 132 -31.98 5.71 1.64
CA VAL A 132 -32.87 4.71 2.25
C VAL A 132 -34.04 4.36 1.33
N SER A 133 -34.51 5.31 0.51
CA SER A 133 -35.57 5.10 -0.47
C SER A 133 -35.18 4.03 -1.51
N ALA A 134 -33.89 3.90 -1.84
CA ALA A 134 -33.43 2.88 -2.77
C ALA A 134 -33.63 1.46 -2.20
N PHE A 135 -33.50 1.28 -0.89
CA PHE A 135 -33.81 0.01 -0.23
C PHE A 135 -35.31 -0.26 -0.15
N GLU A 136 -36.14 0.78 0.02
CA GLU A 136 -37.60 0.68 -0.02
C GLU A 136 -38.10 0.27 -1.42
N GLU A 137 -37.56 0.91 -2.46
CA GLU A 137 -37.84 0.58 -3.86
C GLU A 137 -37.37 -0.83 -4.21
N LEU A 138 -36.18 -1.23 -3.76
CA LEU A 138 -35.67 -2.58 -3.94
C LEU A 138 -36.58 -3.62 -3.26
N GLN A 139 -37.00 -3.36 -2.02
CA GLN A 139 -37.93 -4.25 -1.31
C GLN A 139 -39.26 -4.37 -2.07
N LYS A 140 -39.76 -3.28 -2.65
CA LYS A 140 -40.98 -3.28 -3.45
C LYS A 140 -40.81 -4.09 -4.73
N ALA A 141 -39.72 -3.88 -5.48
CA ALA A 141 -39.40 -4.60 -6.72
C ALA A 141 -39.33 -6.11 -6.49
N LEU A 142 -38.66 -6.55 -5.41
CA LEU A 142 -38.56 -7.96 -5.03
C LEU A 142 -39.91 -8.58 -4.65
N ARG A 143 -40.79 -7.81 -4.00
CA ARG A 143 -42.15 -8.28 -3.69
C ARG A 143 -43.05 -8.38 -4.91
N THR A 144 -42.79 -7.59 -5.96
CA THR A 144 -43.54 -7.61 -7.22
C THR A 144 -42.90 -8.47 -8.31
N ASP A 145 -41.81 -9.17 -8.00
CA ASP A 145 -41.06 -10.01 -8.95
C ASP A 145 -40.55 -9.23 -10.18
N ASP A 146 -40.25 -7.95 -10.01
CA ASP A 146 -39.68 -7.10 -11.05
C ASP A 146 -38.15 -7.20 -11.03
N GLU A 147 -37.63 -8.29 -11.60
CA GLU A 147 -36.19 -8.57 -11.65
C GLU A 147 -35.40 -7.48 -12.39
N GLY A 148 -36.01 -6.86 -13.42
CA GLY A 148 -35.36 -5.80 -14.20
C GLY A 148 -35.11 -4.55 -13.37
N LEU A 149 -36.14 -4.09 -12.65
CA LEU A 149 -36.02 -2.95 -11.73
C LEU A 149 -35.07 -3.26 -10.56
N ALA A 150 -35.18 -4.44 -9.96
CA ALA A 150 -34.30 -4.86 -8.86
C ALA A 150 -32.82 -4.86 -9.28
N ASN A 151 -32.50 -5.46 -10.44
CA ASN A 151 -31.14 -5.47 -10.98
C ASN A 151 -30.63 -4.05 -11.30
N GLY A 152 -31.49 -3.18 -11.82
CA GLY A 152 -31.15 -1.77 -12.07
C GLY A 152 -30.81 -1.00 -10.80
N ILE A 153 -31.59 -1.17 -9.74
CA ILE A 153 -31.34 -0.54 -8.43
C ILE A 153 -30.02 -1.04 -7.84
N VAL A 154 -29.78 -2.35 -7.86
CA VAL A 154 -28.54 -2.96 -7.33
C VAL A 154 -27.31 -2.51 -8.10
N ALA A 155 -27.40 -2.38 -9.43
CA ALA A 155 -26.33 -1.84 -10.25
C ALA A 155 -26.01 -0.39 -9.84
N SER A 156 -27.03 0.46 -9.69
CA SER A 156 -26.85 1.84 -9.23
C SER A 156 -26.24 1.93 -7.83
N MET A 157 -26.66 1.05 -6.91
CA MET A 157 -26.09 0.98 -5.56
C MET A 157 -24.61 0.55 -5.58
N ASN A 158 -24.25 -0.41 -6.44
CA ASN A 158 -22.86 -0.84 -6.63
C ASN A 158 -21.98 0.28 -7.18
N ASP A 159 -22.44 0.99 -8.21
CA ASP A 159 -21.71 2.12 -8.80
C ASP A 159 -21.45 3.23 -7.76
N GLN A 160 -22.45 3.50 -6.92
CA GLN A 160 -22.37 4.48 -5.85
C GLN A 160 -21.42 4.03 -4.73
N LEU A 161 -21.49 2.76 -4.32
CA LEU A 161 -20.60 2.17 -3.33
C LEU A 161 -19.14 2.16 -3.81
N GLU A 162 -18.90 1.77 -5.08
CA GLU A 162 -17.56 1.76 -5.68
C GLU A 162 -16.95 3.17 -5.70
N SER A 163 -17.76 4.16 -6.10
CA SER A 163 -17.32 5.56 -6.16
C SER A 163 -17.00 6.15 -4.79
N SER A 164 -17.82 5.84 -3.78
CA SER A 164 -17.70 6.44 -2.44
C SER A 164 -16.60 5.77 -1.61
N LEU A 165 -16.51 4.45 -1.66
CA LEU A 165 -15.51 3.70 -0.90
C LEU A 165 -14.12 3.75 -1.57
N ASN A 166 -14.07 3.74 -2.90
CA ASN A 166 -12.86 3.78 -3.73
C ASN A 166 -11.73 2.89 -3.16
N LEU A 167 -12.03 1.60 -2.92
CA LEU A 167 -11.12 0.69 -2.23
C LEU A 167 -9.74 0.61 -2.85
N ALA A 168 -9.63 0.73 -4.18
CA ALA A 168 -8.37 0.70 -4.89
C ALA A 168 -7.41 1.85 -4.48
N ARG A 169 -7.94 2.99 -4.00
CA ARG A 169 -7.12 4.07 -3.42
C ARG A 169 -6.44 3.64 -2.13
N TRP A 170 -7.14 2.86 -1.32
CA TRP A 170 -6.73 2.53 0.05
C TRP A 170 -5.99 1.21 0.13
N TRP A 171 -6.36 0.21 -0.66
CA TRP A 171 -5.81 -1.13 -0.64
C TRP A 171 -4.97 -1.42 -1.88
N SER A 172 -3.66 -1.28 -1.75
CA SER A 172 -2.73 -1.38 -2.89
C SER A 172 -2.32 -2.81 -3.24
N GLN A 173 -2.64 -3.81 -2.39
CA GLN A 173 -2.26 -5.20 -2.65
C GLN A 173 -3.04 -5.85 -3.80
N ASP A 174 -4.23 -5.31 -4.11
CA ASP A 174 -5.05 -5.75 -5.24
C ASP A 174 -5.86 -4.57 -5.79
N SER A 175 -5.36 -3.96 -6.86
CA SER A 175 -5.97 -2.80 -7.52
C SER A 175 -7.30 -3.09 -8.20
N ARG A 176 -7.69 -4.38 -8.34
CA ARG A 176 -8.98 -4.80 -8.92
C ARG A 176 -9.91 -5.39 -7.89
N PHE A 177 -9.53 -5.32 -6.63
CA PHE A 177 -10.39 -5.66 -5.51
C PHE A 177 -11.59 -4.71 -5.47
N ARG A 178 -12.79 -5.29 -5.56
CA ARG A 178 -14.04 -4.56 -5.42
C ARG A 178 -14.93 -5.24 -4.42
N LEU A 179 -15.56 -4.43 -3.58
CA LEU A 179 -16.68 -4.85 -2.77
C LEU A 179 -17.95 -4.64 -3.61
N ALA A 180 -18.65 -5.72 -3.89
CA ALA A 180 -19.90 -5.71 -4.62
C ALA A 180 -21.03 -6.19 -3.71
N ILE A 181 -22.22 -5.69 -3.98
CA ILE A 181 -23.45 -6.15 -3.37
C ILE A 181 -24.29 -6.90 -4.39
N ASN A 182 -24.90 -7.98 -3.93
CA ASN A 182 -25.80 -8.81 -4.69
C ASN A 182 -27.08 -9.02 -3.88
N VAL A 183 -28.22 -9.21 -4.53
CA VAL A 183 -29.47 -9.51 -3.83
C VAL A 183 -29.67 -11.01 -3.74
N ARG A 184 -30.03 -11.48 -2.55
CA ARG A 184 -30.42 -12.87 -2.30
C ARG A 184 -31.72 -12.86 -1.49
N ASP A 185 -32.83 -13.17 -2.14
CA ASP A 185 -34.18 -13.09 -1.56
C ASP A 185 -34.50 -11.65 -1.08
N PHE A 186 -34.55 -11.43 0.23
CA PHE A 186 -34.76 -10.10 0.85
C PHE A 186 -33.52 -9.58 1.59
N ASP A 187 -32.37 -10.17 1.31
CA ASP A 187 -31.08 -9.81 1.87
C ASP A 187 -30.17 -9.21 0.80
N ILE A 188 -29.34 -8.26 1.24
CA ILE A 188 -28.17 -7.81 0.49
C ILE A 188 -26.99 -8.65 0.93
N ALA A 189 -26.41 -9.40 0.01
CA ALA A 189 -25.22 -10.20 0.22
C ALA A 189 -23.98 -9.42 -0.23
N PHE A 190 -22.95 -9.45 0.63
CA PHE A 190 -21.66 -8.85 0.31
C PHE A 190 -20.77 -9.89 -0.37
N THR A 191 -20.29 -9.53 -1.56
CA THR A 191 -19.36 -10.33 -2.35
C THR A 191 -18.12 -9.52 -2.64
N ILE A 192 -16.98 -10.17 -2.60
CA ILE A 192 -15.72 -9.57 -3.02
C ILE A 192 -15.40 -10.11 -4.39
N ARG A 193 -15.19 -9.20 -5.33
CA ARG A 193 -14.62 -9.52 -6.63
C ARG A 193 -13.14 -9.21 -6.61
N ASP A 194 -12.33 -10.16 -7.05
CA ASP A 194 -10.88 -10.00 -7.12
C ASP A 194 -10.34 -9.91 -8.54
N ARG A 195 -9.02 -9.86 -8.66
CA ARG A 195 -8.31 -9.78 -9.95
C ARG A 195 -8.70 -10.86 -10.97
N THR A 196 -9.18 -12.02 -10.54
CA THR A 196 -9.59 -13.13 -11.44
C THR A 196 -10.99 -12.92 -12.00
N GLY A 197 -11.75 -11.99 -11.43
CA GLY A 197 -13.16 -11.79 -11.73
C GLY A 197 -14.09 -12.74 -10.97
N SER A 198 -13.55 -13.65 -10.17
CA SER A 198 -14.31 -14.53 -9.27
C SER A 198 -14.92 -13.74 -8.11
N GLU A 199 -16.13 -14.13 -7.70
CA GLU A 199 -16.84 -13.56 -6.56
C GLU A 199 -16.77 -14.51 -5.37
N TYR A 200 -16.26 -14.02 -4.25
CA TYR A 200 -16.14 -14.75 -2.99
C TYR A 200 -17.02 -14.11 -1.92
N SER A 201 -17.42 -14.90 -0.92
CA SER A 201 -18.02 -14.33 0.27
C SER A 201 -16.96 -13.60 1.11
N PHE A 202 -17.40 -12.59 1.86
CA PHE A 202 -16.49 -11.85 2.75
C PHE A 202 -15.78 -12.75 3.76
N ALA A 203 -16.49 -13.78 4.25
CA ALA A 203 -15.95 -14.76 5.20
C ALA A 203 -14.76 -15.57 4.67
N GLU A 204 -14.55 -15.67 3.35
CA GLU A 204 -13.48 -16.49 2.75
C GLU A 204 -12.14 -15.74 2.59
N ARG A 205 -12.09 -14.42 2.88
CA ARG A 205 -10.88 -13.62 2.69
C ARG A 205 -9.98 -13.56 3.94
N SER A 206 -8.74 -13.12 3.73
CA SER A 206 -7.70 -13.05 4.75
C SER A 206 -8.13 -12.21 5.96
N SER A 207 -7.65 -12.59 7.15
CA SER A 207 -7.89 -11.84 8.39
C SER A 207 -7.44 -10.37 8.26
N GLY A 208 -6.30 -10.12 7.62
CA GLY A 208 -5.79 -8.77 7.39
C GLY A 208 -6.69 -7.90 6.52
N MET A 209 -7.27 -8.45 5.44
CA MET A 209 -8.25 -7.72 4.62
C MET A 209 -9.51 -7.38 5.42
N LYS A 210 -10.03 -8.35 6.19
CA LYS A 210 -11.21 -8.13 7.03
C LYS A 210 -10.99 -7.04 8.06
N TYR A 211 -9.82 -7.09 8.71
CA TYR A 211 -9.36 -6.07 9.65
C TYR A 211 -9.30 -4.69 8.99
N PHE A 212 -8.62 -4.58 7.84
CA PHE A 212 -8.46 -3.32 7.14
C PHE A 212 -9.79 -2.73 6.69
N LEU A 213 -10.67 -3.53 6.06
CA LEU A 213 -11.95 -3.04 5.60
C LEU A 213 -12.86 -2.63 6.76
N SER A 214 -12.89 -3.41 7.84
CA SER A 214 -13.66 -3.08 9.04
C SER A 214 -13.21 -1.75 9.64
N TYR A 215 -11.89 -1.56 9.75
CA TYR A 215 -11.30 -0.31 10.19
C TYR A 215 -11.64 0.84 9.23
N LEU A 216 -11.45 0.65 7.93
CA LEU A 216 -11.74 1.66 6.89
C LEU A 216 -13.20 2.12 6.93
N VAL A 217 -14.16 1.20 7.04
CA VAL A 217 -15.58 1.55 7.10
C VAL A 217 -15.90 2.37 8.33
N GLN A 218 -15.46 1.92 9.52
CA GLN A 218 -15.70 2.65 10.77
C GLN A 218 -14.99 4.01 10.77
N PHE A 219 -13.80 4.08 10.18
CA PHE A 219 -13.02 5.30 10.05
C PHE A 219 -13.71 6.31 9.12
N LEU A 220 -14.14 5.90 7.92
CA LEU A 220 -14.83 6.77 6.98
C LEU A 220 -16.21 7.20 7.51
N ALA A 221 -16.94 6.30 8.16
CA ALA A 221 -18.22 6.64 8.78
C ALA A 221 -18.05 7.71 9.86
N HIS A 222 -17.00 7.61 10.68
CA HIS A 222 -16.68 8.61 11.70
C HIS A 222 -16.22 9.94 11.09
N LEU A 223 -15.44 9.91 10.01
CA LEU A 223 -15.02 11.14 9.32
C LEU A 223 -16.20 11.97 8.81
N ASN A 224 -17.28 11.34 8.35
CA ASN A 224 -18.49 12.04 7.89
C ASN A 224 -19.22 12.78 9.04
N ASP A 225 -19.09 12.30 10.28
CA ASP A 225 -19.73 12.88 11.47
C ASP A 225 -18.81 13.82 12.26
N ARG A 226 -17.58 14.03 11.80
CA ARG A 226 -16.55 14.80 12.50
C ARG A 226 -16.92 16.28 12.56
N LYS A 227 -16.92 16.85 13.78
CA LYS A 227 -17.32 18.25 14.03
C LYS A 227 -16.24 19.11 14.69
N GLY A 228 -15.05 18.55 14.92
CA GLY A 228 -14.01 19.24 15.68
C GLY A 228 -12.62 18.58 15.64
N PRO A 229 -11.66 19.14 16.39
CA PRO A 229 -10.34 18.56 16.54
C PRO A 229 -10.41 17.24 17.31
N GLU A 230 -9.69 16.24 16.83
CA GLU A 230 -9.72 14.88 17.36
C GLU A 230 -8.31 14.31 17.46
N ILE A 231 -8.12 13.42 18.43
CA ILE A 231 -6.89 12.66 18.63
C ILE A 231 -7.20 11.18 18.44
N LEU A 232 -6.61 10.58 17.41
CA LEU A 232 -6.66 9.15 17.15
C LEU A 232 -5.50 8.47 17.89
N LEU A 233 -5.83 7.57 18.81
CA LEU A 233 -4.89 6.77 19.59
C LEU A 233 -4.95 5.32 19.15
N MET A 234 -3.79 4.71 18.84
CA MET A 234 -3.71 3.30 18.47
C MET A 234 -2.53 2.61 19.15
N ASP A 235 -2.72 1.35 19.47
CA ASP A 235 -1.71 0.47 20.05
C ASP A 235 -1.50 -0.71 19.10
N GLU A 236 -0.30 -0.83 18.53
CA GLU A 236 0.10 -1.88 17.58
C GLU A 236 -0.94 -2.20 16.49
N PRO A 237 -1.39 -1.20 15.69
CA PRO A 237 -2.44 -1.45 14.70
C PRO A 237 -1.95 -2.30 13.51
N ASP A 238 -0.68 -2.72 13.51
CA ASP A 238 -0.05 -3.58 12.51
C ASP A 238 -0.29 -5.09 12.69
N ALA A 239 -0.80 -5.54 13.84
CA ALA A 239 -0.82 -6.95 14.25
C ALA A 239 -1.39 -7.96 13.23
N PHE A 240 -2.32 -7.54 12.37
CA PHE A 240 -2.97 -8.41 11.37
C PHE A 240 -2.65 -8.04 9.92
N LEU A 241 -1.83 -7.01 9.69
CA LEU A 241 -1.55 -6.45 8.38
C LEU A 241 -0.20 -6.91 7.84
N SER A 242 -0.16 -7.27 6.56
CA SER A 242 1.11 -7.48 5.86
C SER A 242 1.86 -6.15 5.69
N ASN A 243 3.14 -6.21 5.33
CA ASN A 243 3.99 -5.02 5.10
C ASN A 243 3.31 -3.97 4.22
N GLN A 244 2.67 -4.40 3.13
CA GLN A 244 1.94 -3.50 2.23
C GLN A 244 0.65 -2.95 2.86
N GLY A 245 -0.06 -3.77 3.63
CA GLY A 245 -1.26 -3.33 4.35
C GLY A 245 -0.96 -2.30 5.44
N GLN A 246 0.23 -2.35 6.04
CA GLN A 246 0.69 -1.34 6.99
C GLN A 246 1.00 -0.01 6.28
N GLN A 247 1.55 -0.05 5.07
CA GLN A 247 1.73 1.14 4.23
C GLN A 247 0.39 1.74 3.78
N ASP A 248 -0.58 0.88 3.45
CA ASP A 248 -1.97 1.29 3.18
C ASP A 248 -2.60 1.98 4.40
N LEU A 249 -2.37 1.43 5.61
CA LEU A 249 -2.81 2.06 6.86
C LEU A 249 -2.14 3.42 7.08
N LEU A 250 -0.82 3.57 6.85
CA LEU A 250 -0.15 4.88 6.96
C LEU A 250 -0.80 5.96 6.08
N ARG A 251 -1.23 5.62 4.86
CA ARG A 251 -1.94 6.57 3.99
C ARG A 251 -3.27 6.99 4.59
N LEU A 252 -4.02 6.06 5.16
CA LEU A 252 -5.29 6.36 5.83
C LEU A 252 -5.07 7.24 7.07
N LEU A 253 -4.06 6.93 7.88
CA LEU A 253 -3.69 7.75 9.03
C LEU A 253 -3.27 9.15 8.62
N HIS A 254 -2.57 9.29 7.49
CA HIS A 254 -2.24 10.58 6.94
C HIS A 254 -3.49 11.37 6.55
N GLU A 255 -4.49 10.74 5.91
CA GLU A 255 -5.76 11.39 5.56
C GLU A 255 -6.45 11.99 6.79
N PHE A 256 -6.44 11.29 7.93
CA PHE A 256 -7.01 11.80 9.19
C PHE A 256 -6.38 13.12 9.65
N THR A 257 -5.10 13.31 9.32
CA THR A 257 -4.35 14.53 9.69
C THR A 257 -4.65 15.71 8.79
N LEU A 258 -5.27 15.49 7.63
CA LEU A 258 -5.62 16.56 6.71
C LEU A 258 -6.92 17.24 7.16
N PRO A 259 -7.03 18.58 7.01
CA PRO A 259 -8.28 19.28 7.24
C PRO A 259 -9.31 18.93 6.16
N THR A 260 -10.58 18.94 6.54
CA THR A 260 -11.73 18.88 5.62
C THR A 260 -12.43 20.23 5.58
N ASP A 261 -13.39 20.42 4.68
CA ASP A 261 -14.17 21.66 4.58
C ASP A 261 -14.88 22.00 5.91
N ASP A 262 -15.30 20.97 6.65
CA ASP A 262 -16.11 21.08 7.87
C ASP A 262 -15.31 20.87 9.18
N ALA A 263 -14.06 20.39 9.13
CA ALA A 263 -13.28 20.09 10.34
C ALA A 263 -11.76 20.32 10.17
N PRO A 264 -11.07 20.77 11.24
CA PRO A 264 -9.61 20.86 11.22
C PRO A 264 -8.96 19.47 11.13
N GLY A 265 -7.71 19.39 10.70
CA GLY A 265 -6.94 18.14 10.68
C GLY A 265 -6.82 17.50 12.07
N GLY A 266 -6.84 16.16 12.11
CA GLY A 266 -6.72 15.40 13.35
C GLY A 266 -5.27 15.17 13.77
N GLN A 267 -5.06 14.77 15.02
CA GLN A 267 -3.77 14.28 15.48
C GLN A 267 -3.79 12.75 15.57
N VAL A 268 -2.79 12.09 15.00
CA VAL A 268 -2.62 10.64 15.17
C VAL A 268 -1.43 10.38 16.08
N LEU A 269 -1.63 9.57 17.11
CA LEU A 269 -0.58 9.03 17.97
C LEU A 269 -0.73 7.52 18.05
N TYR A 270 0.34 6.81 17.71
CA TYR A 270 0.37 5.36 17.81
C TYR A 270 1.74 4.86 18.21
N VAL A 271 1.75 3.66 18.77
CA VAL A 271 2.96 2.90 19.07
C VAL A 271 3.02 1.68 18.16
N THR A 272 4.21 1.31 17.73
CA THR A 272 4.42 0.14 16.87
C THR A 272 5.84 -0.37 17.02
N HIS A 273 6.01 -1.68 16.86
CA HIS A 273 7.31 -2.31 16.67
C HIS A 273 7.66 -2.53 15.19
N SER A 274 6.72 -2.27 14.29
CA SER A 274 6.91 -2.54 12.87
C SER A 274 7.65 -1.42 12.15
N PRO A 275 8.73 -1.72 11.40
CA PRO A 275 9.38 -0.74 10.54
C PRO A 275 8.52 -0.29 9.34
N PHE A 276 7.45 -1.03 9.03
CA PHE A 276 6.55 -0.74 7.90
C PHE A 276 5.39 0.17 8.29
N LEU A 277 5.18 0.42 9.57
CA LEU A 277 4.22 1.41 10.06
C LEU A 277 4.94 2.66 10.55
N ILE A 278 6.11 2.97 9.98
CA ILE A 278 6.86 4.19 10.27
C ILE A 278 6.85 5.08 9.03
N ASP A 279 6.38 6.32 9.17
CA ASP A 279 6.42 7.32 8.11
C ASP A 279 7.83 7.91 7.96
N LYS A 280 8.64 7.28 7.11
CA LYS A 280 10.01 7.70 6.76
C LYS A 280 10.06 9.02 6.01
N ASN A 281 8.95 9.44 5.38
CA ASN A 281 8.86 10.76 4.76
C ASN A 281 8.84 11.89 5.79
N ARG A 282 8.53 11.59 7.07
CA ARG A 282 8.36 12.57 8.15
C ARG A 282 9.14 12.19 9.40
N ALA A 283 10.46 12.16 9.24
CA ALA A 283 11.39 11.82 10.32
C ALA A 283 11.23 12.70 11.58
N ASP A 284 10.80 13.96 11.40
CA ASP A 284 10.51 14.94 12.46
C ASP A 284 9.37 14.52 13.40
N ARG A 285 8.52 13.58 12.97
CA ARG A 285 7.38 13.05 13.74
C ARG A 285 7.71 11.77 14.51
N ILE A 286 8.82 11.11 14.19
CA ILE A 286 9.18 9.83 14.80
C ILE A 286 9.77 10.09 16.19
N ARG A 287 9.30 9.31 17.18
CA ARG A 287 9.84 9.30 18.55
C ARG A 287 10.31 7.89 18.86
N VAL A 288 11.58 7.72 19.20
CA VAL A 288 12.13 6.42 19.59
C VAL A 288 12.22 6.35 21.12
N LEU A 289 11.57 5.34 21.69
CA LEU A 289 11.65 5.04 23.11
C LEU A 289 12.84 4.11 23.35
N ASP A 290 13.87 4.64 24.00
CA ASP A 290 15.08 3.89 24.34
C ASP A 290 15.11 3.57 25.83
N LYS A 291 15.41 2.32 26.17
CA LYS A 291 15.47 1.88 27.56
C LYS A 291 16.87 2.16 28.10
N GLY A 292 17.01 3.24 28.88
CA GLY A 292 18.25 3.59 29.56
C GLY A 292 18.67 2.56 30.60
N THR A 293 19.89 2.71 31.11
CA THR A 293 20.45 1.78 32.10
C THR A 293 20.30 2.32 33.53
N GLY A 294 19.95 1.44 34.48
CA GLY A 294 19.88 1.79 35.90
C GLY A 294 18.79 2.83 36.20
N GLU A 295 19.18 3.95 36.80
CA GLU A 295 18.26 5.02 37.22
C GLU A 295 17.89 6.00 36.09
N GLU A 296 18.49 5.91 34.89
CA GLU A 296 18.17 6.80 33.77
C GLU A 296 16.72 6.65 33.26
N GLY A 297 16.07 5.51 33.50
CA GLY A 297 14.70 5.26 33.04
C GLY A 297 14.56 5.18 31.51
N VAL A 298 13.38 5.51 30.98
CA VAL A 298 13.10 5.51 29.53
C VAL A 298 13.46 6.88 28.96
N ARG A 299 14.28 6.89 27.90
CA ARG A 299 14.66 8.09 27.15
C ARG A 299 13.82 8.19 25.88
N VAL A 300 13.44 9.41 25.50
CA VAL A 300 12.71 9.68 24.27
C VAL A 300 13.62 10.43 23.30
N VAL A 301 14.04 9.76 22.23
CA VAL A 301 14.79 10.39 21.13
C VAL A 301 13.78 11.05 20.19
N ARG A 302 13.85 12.37 20.05
CA ARG A 302 12.80 13.17 19.40
C ARG A 302 12.97 13.36 17.90
N ASP A 303 14.19 13.28 17.37
CA ASP A 303 14.44 13.53 15.95
C ASP A 303 15.44 12.50 15.43
N VAL A 304 14.90 11.49 14.75
CA VAL A 304 15.71 10.44 14.14
C VAL A 304 16.32 10.88 12.81
N GLY A 305 15.77 11.90 12.16
CA GLY A 305 16.25 12.40 10.87
C GLY A 305 17.64 13.02 11.00
N ARG A 306 17.88 13.77 12.09
CA ARG A 306 19.19 14.36 12.41
C ARG A 306 20.33 13.33 12.55
N ASN A 307 20.00 12.11 12.98
CA ASN A 307 20.97 11.04 13.20
C ASN A 307 20.85 9.92 12.16
N HIS A 308 20.38 10.20 10.93
CA HIS A 308 20.30 9.22 9.84
C HIS A 308 19.52 7.95 10.17
N PHE A 309 18.48 8.08 11.01
CA PHE A 309 17.69 6.96 11.51
C PHE A 309 18.52 5.91 12.29
N GLU A 310 19.74 6.24 12.74
CA GLU A 310 20.59 5.34 13.53
C GLU A 310 19.92 4.90 14.85
N PRO A 311 19.28 5.80 15.64
CA PRO A 311 18.54 5.38 16.82
C PRO A 311 17.42 4.37 16.47
N LEU A 312 16.75 4.56 15.34
CA LEU A 312 15.70 3.67 14.86
C LEU A 312 16.27 2.31 14.44
N ARG A 313 17.42 2.29 13.77
CA ARG A 313 18.13 1.05 13.39
C ARG A 313 18.57 0.26 14.63
N THR A 314 19.14 0.94 15.63
CA THR A 314 19.61 0.32 16.86
C THR A 314 18.45 -0.23 17.69
N SER A 315 17.34 0.50 17.79
CA SER A 315 16.14 0.05 18.53
C SER A 315 15.39 -1.10 17.84
N LEU A 316 15.42 -1.19 16.51
CA LEU A 316 14.82 -2.31 15.77
C LEU A 316 15.73 -3.56 15.71
N GLY A 317 17.00 -3.46 16.13
CA GLY A 317 17.93 -4.60 16.26
C GLY A 317 18.50 -5.16 14.95
N GLY A 318 18.94 -6.42 14.96
CA GLY A 318 19.64 -7.11 13.85
C GLY A 318 18.91 -7.24 12.50
N PHE A 319 17.69 -6.70 12.39
CA PHE A 319 16.96 -6.54 11.14
C PHE A 319 17.61 -5.56 10.16
N VAL A 320 18.61 -4.77 10.57
CA VAL A 320 19.31 -3.78 9.70
C VAL A 320 19.94 -4.40 8.45
N GLY A 321 20.44 -5.64 8.53
CA GLY A 321 21.04 -6.32 7.38
C GLY A 321 20.03 -6.74 6.30
N GLU A 322 18.88 -7.28 6.73
CA GLU A 322 17.79 -7.73 5.84
C GLU A 322 16.89 -6.56 5.39
N THR A 323 16.79 -5.49 6.18
CA THR A 323 16.02 -4.27 5.87
C THR A 323 16.59 -3.42 4.73
N THR A 324 17.85 -3.63 4.35
CA THR A 324 18.48 -2.91 3.23
C THR A 324 17.68 -3.06 1.94
N PHE A 325 16.92 -4.15 1.76
CA PHE A 325 16.14 -4.40 0.54
C PHE A 325 14.62 -4.49 0.75
N ILE A 326 14.12 -4.05 1.91
CA ILE A 326 12.73 -4.26 2.33
C ILE A 326 11.71 -3.33 1.62
N GLY A 327 12.18 -2.34 0.86
CA GLY A 327 11.31 -1.45 0.09
C GLY A 327 10.66 -2.14 -1.11
N ASN A 328 9.56 -1.58 -1.61
CA ASN A 328 8.95 -2.03 -2.86
C ASN A 328 9.89 -1.81 -4.06
N CYS A 329 10.67 -0.72 -3.98
CA CYS A 329 11.77 -0.42 -4.87
C CYS A 329 13.01 -0.03 -4.04
N ASN A 330 14.19 -0.49 -4.47
CA ASN A 330 15.48 -0.14 -3.87
C ASN A 330 16.25 0.78 -4.82
N LEU A 331 16.59 1.98 -4.36
CA LEU A 331 17.44 2.92 -5.08
C LEU A 331 18.88 2.78 -4.56
N MET A 332 19.73 2.18 -5.38
CA MET A 332 21.16 2.02 -5.09
C MET A 332 21.89 3.34 -5.33
N LEU A 333 22.67 3.75 -4.32
CA LEU A 333 23.44 4.99 -4.28
C LEU A 333 24.91 4.69 -4.02
N GLU A 334 25.79 5.63 -4.32
CA GLU A 334 27.21 5.46 -4.09
C GLU A 334 27.55 5.66 -2.62
N GLY A 335 27.06 6.74 -2.03
CA GLY A 335 27.48 7.21 -0.71
C GLY A 335 26.34 7.46 0.27
N LEU A 336 26.72 7.66 1.54
CA LEU A 336 25.80 8.13 2.58
C LEU A 336 25.39 9.60 2.39
N ALA A 337 26.26 10.42 1.77
CA ALA A 337 25.96 11.81 1.46
C ALA A 337 24.76 11.91 0.50
N ASP A 338 24.70 11.04 -0.51
CA ASP A 338 23.59 10.97 -1.48
C ASP A 338 22.26 10.75 -0.78
N GLN A 339 22.25 9.83 0.20
CA GLN A 339 21.06 9.53 0.99
C GLN A 339 20.56 10.78 1.75
N ILE A 340 21.47 11.62 2.27
CA ILE A 340 21.11 12.85 2.98
C ILE A 340 20.45 13.84 2.02
N TYR A 341 21.06 14.07 0.85
CA TYR A 341 20.50 14.97 -0.15
C TYR A 341 19.12 14.53 -0.61
N LEU A 342 18.98 13.26 -1.01
CA LEU A 342 17.72 12.73 -1.53
C LEU A 342 16.62 12.70 -0.47
N ALA A 343 16.92 12.24 0.75
CA ALA A 343 15.92 12.16 1.81
C ALA A 343 15.53 13.56 2.32
N GLY A 344 16.52 14.43 2.58
CA GLY A 344 16.29 15.76 3.09
C GLY A 344 15.54 16.66 2.10
N MET A 345 15.93 16.61 0.82
CA MET A 345 15.26 17.42 -0.20
C MET A 345 13.86 16.90 -0.52
N SER A 346 13.65 15.58 -0.46
CA SER A 346 12.30 15.01 -0.61
C SER A 346 11.36 15.47 0.53
N ASP A 347 11.81 15.47 1.79
CA ASP A 347 11.02 16.00 2.91
C ASP A 347 10.70 17.49 2.72
N LEU A 348 11.68 18.30 2.28
CA LEU A 348 11.47 19.71 1.98
C LEU A 348 10.38 19.94 0.93
N LEU A 349 10.51 19.31 -0.25
CA LEU A 349 9.54 19.48 -1.34
C LEU A 349 8.14 18.98 -0.95
N ARG A 350 8.05 17.90 -0.15
CA ARG A 350 6.76 17.39 0.36
C ARG A 350 6.09 18.38 1.32
N ARG A 351 6.85 19.07 2.16
CA ARG A 351 6.31 20.11 3.07
C ARG A 351 5.77 21.31 2.31
N GLU A 352 6.34 21.62 1.15
CA GLU A 352 5.87 22.68 0.25
C GLU A 352 4.65 22.27 -0.60
N GLY A 353 4.20 21.02 -0.50
CA GLY A 353 3.03 20.53 -1.25
C GLY A 353 3.30 20.31 -2.73
N VAL A 354 4.57 20.12 -3.11
CA VAL A 354 4.97 19.82 -4.49
C VAL A 354 4.37 18.48 -4.93
N ALA A 355 4.15 18.32 -6.24
CA ALA A 355 3.54 17.11 -6.79
C ALA A 355 4.29 15.84 -6.34
N SER A 356 3.56 14.74 -6.13
CA SER A 356 4.15 13.46 -5.71
C SER A 356 5.15 12.89 -6.73
N THR A 357 5.11 13.33 -7.98
CA THR A 357 6.08 12.97 -9.01
C THR A 357 7.42 13.68 -8.85
N GLU A 358 7.42 14.84 -8.21
CA GLU A 358 8.58 15.72 -8.00
C GLU A 358 9.19 15.56 -6.60
N SER A 359 8.81 14.51 -5.87
CA SER A 359 9.41 14.10 -4.60
C SER A 359 9.58 12.58 -4.56
N LEU A 360 10.41 12.06 -3.64
CA LEU A 360 10.57 10.61 -3.43
C LEU A 360 9.66 10.15 -2.31
N ASP A 361 8.96 9.03 -2.50
CA ASP A 361 8.21 8.39 -1.40
C ASP A 361 9.14 7.41 -0.67
N LEU A 362 9.72 7.85 0.45
CA LEU A 362 10.65 7.08 1.26
C LEU A 362 9.97 5.93 2.02
N ASN A 363 8.63 5.91 2.06
CA ASN A 363 7.88 4.76 2.57
C ASN A 363 7.84 3.62 1.56
N HIS A 364 7.96 3.95 0.26
CA HIS A 364 7.88 3.01 -0.85
C HIS A 364 9.25 2.67 -1.46
N ILE A 365 10.17 3.64 -1.49
CA ILE A 365 11.55 3.52 -1.96
C ILE A 365 12.50 3.44 -0.77
N THR A 366 13.36 2.42 -0.77
CA THR A 366 14.49 2.33 0.17
C THR A 366 15.76 2.87 -0.49
N LEU A 367 16.39 3.86 0.13
CA LEU A 367 17.68 4.40 -0.27
C LEU A 367 18.80 3.50 0.25
N VAL A 368 19.64 2.97 -0.65
CA VAL A 368 20.67 1.97 -0.32
C VAL A 368 22.06 2.52 -0.66
N PRO A 369 22.80 3.07 0.33
CA PRO A 369 24.18 3.52 0.13
C PRO A 369 25.13 2.32 0.03
N ALA A 370 25.84 2.17 -1.08
CA ALA A 370 26.77 1.06 -1.32
C ALA A 370 28.18 1.29 -0.75
N GLY A 371 28.52 2.54 -0.43
CA GLY A 371 29.82 2.99 0.06
C GLY A 371 30.80 3.42 -1.04
N SER A 372 30.59 3.02 -2.29
CA SER A 372 31.25 3.56 -3.51
C SER A 372 30.56 3.04 -4.76
N ALA A 373 30.73 3.71 -5.91
CA ALA A 373 30.35 3.21 -7.24
C ALA A 373 30.76 1.75 -7.48
N SER A 374 31.97 1.36 -7.04
CA SER A 374 32.52 0.01 -7.24
C SER A 374 31.71 -1.09 -6.53
N GLN A 375 30.98 -0.76 -5.47
CA GLN A 375 30.18 -1.71 -4.67
C GLN A 375 28.72 -1.78 -5.13
N VAL A 376 28.23 -0.77 -5.86
CA VAL A 376 26.85 -0.74 -6.38
C VAL A 376 26.48 -2.01 -7.17
N PRO A 377 27.33 -2.54 -8.08
CA PRO A 377 27.03 -3.79 -8.77
C PRO A 377 26.88 -5.00 -7.84
N TYR A 378 27.68 -5.07 -6.77
CA TYR A 378 27.60 -6.15 -5.79
C TYR A 378 26.31 -6.03 -4.96
N MET A 379 25.93 -4.83 -4.53
CA MET A 379 24.67 -4.59 -3.83
C MET A 379 23.45 -4.93 -4.68
N THR A 380 23.49 -4.57 -5.96
CA THR A 380 22.46 -4.97 -6.94
C THR A 380 22.36 -6.49 -7.07
N TYR A 381 23.49 -7.21 -7.05
CA TYR A 381 23.51 -8.67 -7.03
C TYR A 381 22.95 -9.26 -5.74
N LEU A 382 23.19 -8.65 -4.58
CA LEU A 382 22.58 -9.12 -3.34
C LEU A 382 21.05 -8.99 -3.39
N ALA A 383 20.54 -7.89 -3.95
CA ALA A 383 19.12 -7.62 -4.06
C ALA A 383 18.39 -8.56 -5.04
N ARG A 384 18.91 -8.74 -6.28
CA ARG A 384 18.20 -9.48 -7.36
C ARG A 384 18.80 -10.84 -7.72
N GLY A 385 19.97 -11.20 -7.18
CA GLY A 385 20.76 -12.34 -7.65
C GLY A 385 20.64 -13.63 -6.84
N ARG A 386 20.00 -13.59 -5.65
CA ARG A 386 19.93 -14.73 -4.71
C ARG A 386 18.57 -15.42 -4.69
N ASP A 387 17.50 -14.64 -4.69
CA ASP A 387 16.15 -15.14 -4.43
C ASP A 387 15.28 -15.26 -5.70
N ALA A 388 14.20 -16.02 -5.58
CA ALA A 388 13.24 -16.22 -6.66
C ALA A 388 12.31 -15.01 -6.85
N ASP A 389 11.98 -14.29 -5.78
CA ASP A 389 11.34 -12.98 -5.88
C ASP A 389 12.44 -11.92 -5.99
N LYS A 390 12.38 -11.10 -7.03
CA LYS A 390 13.38 -10.08 -7.29
C LYS A 390 12.75 -8.72 -7.02
N PRO A 391 13.24 -7.94 -6.04
CA PRO A 391 12.72 -6.61 -5.80
C PRO A 391 13.03 -5.69 -6.99
N ALA A 392 12.24 -4.62 -7.13
CA ALA A 392 12.52 -3.59 -8.12
C ALA A 392 13.80 -2.86 -7.66
N VAL A 393 14.74 -2.66 -8.58
CA VAL A 393 16.00 -1.97 -8.30
C VAL A 393 16.22 -0.92 -9.36
N ILE A 394 16.52 0.30 -8.90
CA ILE A 394 17.01 1.41 -9.72
C ILE A 394 18.37 1.84 -9.16
N VAL A 395 19.19 2.44 -10.01
CA VAL A 395 20.56 2.83 -9.67
C VAL A 395 20.77 4.30 -10.04
N LEU A 396 21.39 5.06 -9.15
CA LEU A 396 21.89 6.42 -9.42
C LEU A 396 23.39 6.42 -9.15
N LEU A 397 24.17 6.88 -10.12
CA LEU A 397 25.63 6.97 -10.10
C LEU A 397 26.08 8.37 -10.50
N ASP A 398 27.25 8.74 -10.03
CA ASP A 398 27.96 9.94 -10.42
C ASP A 398 28.46 9.84 -11.88
N GLY A 399 28.68 11.00 -12.48
CA GLY A 399 29.09 11.12 -13.88
C GLY A 399 30.51 10.62 -14.17
N ASP A 400 31.28 10.31 -13.14
CA ASP A 400 32.72 10.12 -13.16
C ASP A 400 33.19 8.75 -13.75
N GLU A 401 34.51 8.53 -13.73
CA GLU A 401 35.11 7.29 -14.23
C GLU A 401 34.77 6.06 -13.36
N GLU A 402 34.51 6.23 -12.06
CA GLU A 402 34.07 5.14 -11.19
C GLU A 402 32.64 4.69 -11.55
N GLY A 403 31.73 5.65 -11.72
CA GLY A 403 30.37 5.47 -12.20
C GLY A 403 30.35 4.75 -13.55
N ASP A 404 31.20 5.18 -14.50
CA ASP A 404 31.33 4.51 -15.81
C ASP A 404 31.74 3.03 -15.72
N ARG A 405 32.63 2.71 -14.78
CA ARG A 405 33.03 1.31 -14.52
C ARG A 405 31.89 0.52 -13.88
N ALA A 406 31.13 1.12 -12.97
CA ALA A 406 29.97 0.49 -12.36
C ALA A 406 28.87 0.21 -13.40
N VAL A 407 28.52 1.19 -14.25
CA VAL A 407 27.57 1.03 -15.37
C VAL A 407 27.98 -0.12 -16.29
N LYS A 408 29.26 -0.19 -16.70
CA LYS A 408 29.77 -1.28 -17.54
C LYS A 408 29.61 -2.64 -16.86
N THR A 409 29.83 -2.72 -15.55
CA THR A 409 29.71 -3.97 -14.77
C THR A 409 28.26 -4.41 -14.62
N LEU A 410 27.35 -3.47 -14.34
CA LEU A 410 25.91 -3.72 -14.27
C LEU A 410 25.35 -4.21 -15.60
N ASN A 411 25.73 -3.58 -16.71
CA ASN A 411 25.31 -3.97 -18.06
C ASN A 411 25.87 -5.33 -18.49
N ARG A 412 27.08 -5.70 -18.05
CA ARG A 412 27.65 -7.04 -18.31
C ARG A 412 27.01 -8.15 -17.48
N GLY A 413 26.27 -7.82 -16.42
CA GLY A 413 25.59 -8.80 -15.57
C GLY A 413 26.42 -9.34 -14.41
N GLY A 414 27.33 -8.52 -13.86
CA GLY A 414 28.12 -8.84 -12.68
C GLY A 414 29.01 -10.10 -12.83
N PRO A 415 29.41 -10.74 -11.71
CA PRO A 415 30.36 -11.86 -11.72
C PRO A 415 29.90 -13.12 -12.48
N ARG A 416 28.59 -13.25 -12.74
CA ARG A 416 27.98 -14.41 -13.42
C ARG A 416 27.57 -14.13 -14.87
N ASN A 417 27.90 -12.96 -15.42
CA ASN A 417 27.49 -12.53 -16.77
C ASN A 417 25.97 -12.66 -17.03
N ARG A 418 25.16 -12.47 -15.99
CA ARG A 418 23.69 -12.48 -16.09
C ARG A 418 23.20 -11.08 -15.78
N GLN A 419 22.61 -10.41 -16.76
CA GLN A 419 22.06 -9.08 -16.56
C GLN A 419 21.01 -9.10 -15.45
N LEU A 420 21.27 -8.32 -14.39
CA LEU A 420 20.44 -8.28 -13.18
C LEU A 420 19.42 -7.16 -13.20
N ILE A 421 19.70 -6.09 -13.94
CA ILE A 421 18.83 -4.91 -14.09
C ILE A 421 18.85 -4.45 -15.54
N HIS A 422 17.72 -3.91 -16.00
CA HIS A 422 17.62 -3.31 -17.32
C HIS A 422 18.44 -2.00 -17.38
N PRO A 423 19.12 -1.67 -18.51
CA PRO A 423 19.97 -0.47 -18.59
C PRO A 423 19.20 0.83 -18.36
N ASP A 424 17.92 0.88 -18.75
CA ASP A 424 17.00 2.01 -18.48
C ASP A 424 16.82 2.32 -16.99
N TYR A 425 17.19 1.39 -16.09
CA TYR A 425 17.07 1.59 -14.64
C TYR A 425 18.35 2.12 -14.00
N ILE A 426 19.38 2.37 -14.82
CA ILE A 426 20.66 2.92 -14.41
C ILE A 426 20.72 4.38 -14.84
N SER A 427 20.55 5.27 -13.87
CA SER A 427 20.75 6.71 -14.04
C SER A 427 22.18 7.08 -13.70
N GLN A 428 22.73 7.99 -14.48
CA GLN A 428 24.04 8.57 -14.23
C GLN A 428 23.91 10.08 -14.38
N PHE A 429 24.57 10.86 -13.54
CA PHE A 429 24.61 12.32 -13.58
C PHE A 429 25.39 12.83 -14.81
N LYS A 430 24.77 12.68 -15.99
CA LYS A 430 25.26 13.19 -17.27
C LYS A 430 24.16 14.01 -17.95
N PRO A 431 24.50 15.12 -18.62
CA PRO A 431 23.51 16.03 -19.22
C PRO A 431 22.54 15.36 -20.21
N ASP A 432 22.98 14.29 -20.88
CA ASP A 432 22.19 13.51 -21.84
C ASP A 432 21.27 12.48 -21.19
N ARG A 433 21.41 12.21 -19.88
CA ARG A 433 20.72 11.11 -19.19
C ARG A 433 19.67 11.54 -18.17
N ILE A 434 19.76 12.75 -17.61
CA ILE A 434 18.78 13.27 -16.65
C ILE A 434 18.26 14.63 -17.13
N VAL A 435 17.09 14.61 -17.77
CA VAL A 435 16.47 15.82 -18.34
C VAL A 435 16.05 16.80 -17.25
N GLY A 436 16.41 18.07 -17.41
CA GLY A 436 15.98 19.17 -16.53
C GLY A 436 16.83 19.38 -15.29
N VAL A 437 17.84 18.52 -15.05
CA VAL A 437 18.86 18.76 -14.02
C VAL A 437 19.86 19.79 -14.54
N THR A 438 20.11 20.83 -13.74
CA THR A 438 21.08 21.90 -14.03
C THR A 438 22.11 21.99 -12.90
N SER A 439 23.23 22.64 -13.17
CA SER A 439 24.31 22.93 -12.20
C SER A 439 24.83 24.36 -12.42
N ASP A 440 25.55 24.91 -11.44
CA ASP A 440 26.32 26.14 -11.60
C ASP A 440 27.67 25.88 -12.31
N ARG A 441 28.06 24.61 -12.44
CA ARG A 441 29.24 24.17 -13.19
C ARG A 441 28.92 24.11 -14.69
N ASP A 442 29.88 24.53 -15.51
CA ASP A 442 29.84 24.32 -16.97
C ASP A 442 29.87 22.82 -17.33
N GLU A 443 29.50 22.47 -18.57
CA GLU A 443 29.29 21.08 -19.05
C GLU A 443 30.29 20.03 -18.48
N GLY A 444 29.82 18.82 -18.20
CA GLY A 444 30.71 17.74 -17.73
C GLY A 444 29.97 16.60 -17.02
N PRO A 445 30.71 15.56 -16.57
CA PRO A 445 30.19 14.59 -15.63
C PRO A 445 29.91 15.28 -14.29
N LEU A 446 28.66 15.20 -13.84
CA LEU A 446 28.21 15.83 -12.59
C LEU A 446 28.19 14.80 -11.46
N ASP A 447 28.33 15.29 -10.24
CA ASP A 447 28.04 14.53 -9.02
C ASP A 447 26.76 15.05 -8.36
N ILE A 448 26.21 14.33 -7.38
CA ILE A 448 25.03 14.83 -6.66
C ILE A 448 25.29 16.17 -5.95
N GLU A 449 26.53 16.42 -5.51
CA GLU A 449 26.88 17.71 -4.91
C GLU A 449 26.75 18.86 -5.91
N ASP A 450 26.97 18.64 -7.21
CA ASP A 450 26.92 19.69 -8.24
C ASP A 450 25.50 20.26 -8.45
N LEU A 451 24.47 19.64 -7.88
CA LEU A 451 23.11 20.20 -7.80
C LEU A 451 23.03 21.39 -6.82
N VAL A 452 23.96 21.48 -5.87
CA VAL A 452 24.01 22.51 -4.83
C VAL A 452 24.50 23.83 -5.45
N PRO A 453 23.74 24.93 -5.31
CA PRO A 453 24.21 26.24 -5.72
C PRO A 453 25.43 26.72 -4.94
N VAL A 454 26.31 27.47 -5.59
CA VAL A 454 27.58 27.96 -5.00
C VAL A 454 27.35 28.72 -3.70
N GLU A 455 26.30 29.53 -3.64
CA GLU A 455 25.96 30.37 -2.48
C GLU A 455 25.64 29.50 -1.24
N ILE A 456 24.82 28.45 -1.44
CA ILE A 456 24.47 27.51 -0.36
C ILE A 456 25.70 26.69 0.05
N ALA A 457 26.51 26.28 -0.93
CA ALA A 457 27.69 25.47 -0.68
C ALA A 457 28.71 26.24 0.20
N VAL A 458 28.92 27.53 -0.09
CA VAL A 458 29.79 28.42 0.70
C VAL A 458 29.22 28.65 2.11
N GLU A 459 27.93 28.94 2.24
CA GLU A 459 27.26 29.15 3.53
C GLU A 459 27.31 27.89 4.42
N ALA A 460 27.02 26.73 3.83
CA ALA A 460 27.07 25.44 4.49
C ALA A 460 28.47 25.12 5.03
N THR A 461 29.51 25.34 4.22
CA THR A 461 30.89 25.11 4.64
C THR A 461 31.30 26.07 5.76
N LYS A 462 30.90 27.35 5.73
CA LYS A 462 31.17 28.29 6.83
C LYS A 462 30.56 27.80 8.14
N THR A 463 29.32 27.32 8.09
CA THR A 463 28.60 26.79 9.25
C THR A 463 29.27 25.51 9.77
N TYR A 464 29.66 24.61 8.88
CA TYR A 464 30.39 23.38 9.20
C TYR A 464 31.68 23.67 9.97
N LEU A 465 32.50 24.59 9.46
CA LEU A 465 33.77 24.96 10.07
C LEU A 465 33.56 25.60 11.45
N GLN A 466 32.55 26.47 11.57
CA GLN A 466 32.19 27.09 12.83
C GLN A 466 31.76 26.06 13.89
N GLU A 467 30.95 25.05 13.52
CA GLU A 467 30.55 23.97 14.43
C GLU A 467 31.76 23.16 14.91
N MET A 468 32.77 22.98 14.05
CA MET A 468 34.02 22.29 14.38
C MET A 468 35.05 23.16 15.10
N GLY A 469 34.75 24.45 15.35
CA GLY A 469 35.66 25.39 16.00
C GLY A 469 36.86 25.78 15.13
N MET A 470 36.73 25.66 13.81
CA MET A 470 37.74 26.04 12.82
C MET A 470 37.41 27.43 12.24
N GLU A 471 38.39 28.34 12.21
CA GLU A 471 38.24 29.66 11.59
C GLU A 471 38.91 29.67 10.21
N VAL A 472 38.18 30.13 9.19
CA VAL A 472 38.73 30.35 7.84
C VAL A 472 38.67 31.83 7.51
N PRO A 473 39.77 32.44 7.02
CA PRO A 473 39.72 33.84 6.59
C PRO A 473 38.69 34.00 5.47
N SER A 474 37.74 34.90 5.66
CA SER A 474 36.57 35.10 4.78
C SER A 474 36.92 35.42 3.32
N GLN A 475 38.16 35.83 3.05
CA GLN A 475 38.68 36.12 1.70
C GLN A 475 38.91 34.88 0.82
N PHE A 476 39.09 33.67 1.40
CA PHE A 476 39.37 32.46 0.63
C PHE A 476 38.10 31.68 0.27
N LEU A 477 37.09 31.71 1.15
CA LEU A 477 35.82 31.02 0.94
C LEU A 477 34.72 32.01 0.54
N THR A 478 34.83 32.51 -0.70
CA THR A 478 33.88 33.43 -1.34
C THR A 478 33.15 32.75 -2.50
N GLU A 479 31.95 33.25 -2.83
CA GLU A 479 31.18 32.74 -3.97
C GLU A 479 31.95 32.88 -5.29
N GLU A 480 32.62 34.02 -5.49
CA GLU A 480 33.46 34.28 -6.67
C GLU A 480 34.62 33.28 -6.78
N ALA A 481 35.38 33.05 -5.69
CA ALA A 481 36.51 32.13 -5.71
C ALA A 481 36.10 30.67 -6.00
N VAL A 482 34.96 30.23 -5.45
CA VAL A 482 34.43 28.89 -5.71
C VAL A 482 33.92 28.78 -7.14
N SER A 483 33.17 29.79 -7.62
CA SER A 483 32.65 29.83 -8.99
C SER A 483 33.76 29.84 -10.04
N ASP A 484 34.83 30.61 -9.82
CA ASP A 484 35.99 30.69 -10.74
C ASP A 484 36.79 29.37 -10.80
N SER A 485 36.64 28.52 -9.78
CA SER A 485 37.31 27.22 -9.69
C SER A 485 36.51 26.08 -10.34
N LEU A 486 35.22 26.31 -10.66
CA LEU A 486 34.39 25.32 -11.35
C LEU A 486 34.88 25.12 -12.78
N SER A 487 34.96 23.86 -13.22
CA SER A 487 35.40 23.51 -14.57
C SER A 487 34.82 22.16 -15.01
N GLU A 488 35.03 21.75 -16.27
CA GLU A 488 34.60 20.42 -16.74
C GLU A 488 35.16 19.25 -15.91
N SER A 489 36.23 19.46 -15.12
CA SER A 489 36.85 18.43 -14.27
C SER A 489 36.77 18.70 -12.76
N THR A 490 36.19 19.83 -12.34
CA THR A 490 36.18 20.25 -10.93
C THR A 490 34.75 20.55 -10.51
N GLY A 491 34.19 19.67 -9.68
CA GLY A 491 32.86 19.82 -9.08
C GLY A 491 32.85 20.80 -7.90
N ILE A 492 31.66 21.09 -7.38
CA ILE A 492 31.47 22.06 -6.30
C ILE A 492 32.20 21.67 -5.01
N PHE A 493 32.20 20.37 -4.67
CA PHE A 493 32.86 19.87 -3.48
C PHE A 493 34.39 20.01 -3.60
N ASP A 494 34.94 19.67 -4.76
CA ASP A 494 36.38 19.81 -5.03
C ASP A 494 36.81 21.28 -5.08
N ALA A 495 35.98 22.16 -5.65
CA ALA A 495 36.23 23.61 -5.66
C ALA A 495 36.28 24.18 -4.23
N ILE A 496 35.36 23.76 -3.36
CA ILE A 496 35.38 24.12 -1.93
C ILE A 496 36.63 23.57 -1.25
N GLN A 497 36.94 22.30 -1.45
CA GLN A 497 38.09 21.66 -0.82
C GLN A 497 39.41 22.29 -1.30
N GLY A 498 39.48 22.74 -2.55
CA GLY A 498 40.56 23.54 -3.12
C GLY A 498 40.69 24.90 -2.45
N ALA A 499 39.59 25.66 -2.34
CA ALA A 499 39.56 26.96 -1.68
C ALA A 499 39.99 26.88 -0.20
N LEU A 500 39.60 25.81 0.51
CA LEU A 500 40.06 25.55 1.88
C LEU A 500 41.56 25.24 1.94
N ALA A 501 42.07 24.43 1.00
CA ALA A 501 43.48 24.08 0.96
C ALA A 501 44.39 25.28 0.63
N GLU A 502 43.90 26.26 -0.15
CA GLU A 502 44.58 27.53 -0.36
C GLU A 502 44.65 28.40 0.90
N ALA A 503 43.61 28.37 1.73
CA ALA A 503 43.58 29.08 3.01
C ALA A 503 44.52 28.44 4.04
N GLU A 504 44.39 27.12 4.22
CA GLU A 504 45.21 26.31 5.13
C GLU A 504 45.24 24.85 4.67
N SER A 505 46.45 24.32 4.40
CA SER A 505 46.64 23.03 3.73
C SER A 505 46.11 21.80 4.48
N GLU A 506 45.89 21.90 5.80
CA GLU A 506 45.38 20.81 6.64
C GLU A 506 43.85 20.82 6.76
N LEU A 507 43.16 21.89 6.35
CA LEU A 507 41.71 21.97 6.41
C LEU A 507 41.05 21.04 5.40
N ARG A 508 40.29 20.08 5.92
CA ARG A 508 39.50 19.14 5.13
C ARG A 508 38.10 19.01 5.67
N ILE A 509 37.14 18.91 4.76
CA ILE A 509 35.76 18.60 5.07
C ILE A 509 35.41 17.23 4.48
N ASP A 510 34.49 16.51 5.10
CA ASP A 510 33.97 15.27 4.56
C ASP A 510 32.61 15.50 3.87
N LYS A 511 32.29 14.68 2.86
CA LYS A 511 31.04 14.81 2.09
C LYS A 511 29.78 14.66 2.96
N LEU A 512 29.82 13.84 4.02
CA LEU A 512 28.65 13.60 4.89
C LEU A 512 28.33 14.84 5.73
N GLY A 513 29.36 15.39 6.38
CA GLY A 513 29.30 16.63 7.12
C GLY A 513 28.85 17.79 6.25
N PHE A 514 29.43 17.93 5.06
CA PHE A 514 29.03 18.93 4.08
C PHE A 514 27.55 18.81 3.69
N ALA A 515 27.08 17.62 3.29
CA ALA A 515 25.69 17.39 2.89
C ALA A 515 24.68 17.76 4.00
N ARG A 516 25.00 17.46 5.27
CA ARG A 516 24.14 17.86 6.41
C ARG A 516 23.97 19.37 6.50
N HIS A 517 25.06 20.11 6.35
CA HIS A 517 25.05 21.57 6.48
C HIS A 517 24.39 22.23 5.27
N VAL A 518 24.55 21.67 4.08
CA VAL A 518 23.81 22.11 2.89
C VAL A 518 22.31 21.95 3.11
N MET A 519 21.86 20.80 3.62
CA MET A 519 20.45 20.59 3.90
C MET A 519 19.91 21.53 4.99
N ALA A 520 20.71 21.85 6.01
CA ALA A 520 20.35 22.83 7.04
C ALA A 520 20.19 24.24 6.44
N ALA A 521 21.17 24.71 5.66
CA ALA A 521 21.13 26.02 4.99
C ALA A 521 19.94 26.15 4.03
N CYS A 522 19.60 25.08 3.30
CA CYS A 522 18.44 25.06 2.41
C CYS A 522 17.10 24.99 3.15
N HIS A 523 17.06 24.44 4.37
CA HIS A 523 15.84 24.33 5.18
C HIS A 523 15.39 25.67 5.78
N GLU A 524 16.34 26.55 6.11
CA GLU A 524 16.08 27.79 6.84
C GLU A 524 15.75 28.98 5.93
N SER A 525 15.96 28.85 4.62
CA SER A 525 15.91 29.96 3.67
C SER A 525 14.90 29.75 2.54
N ASN A 526 14.12 30.79 2.23
CA ASN A 526 13.29 30.87 1.01
C ASN A 526 13.93 31.76 -0.05
N ALA A 527 15.25 31.93 0.01
CA ALA A 527 15.99 32.72 -0.97
C ALA A 527 16.00 32.03 -2.35
N GLU A 528 16.38 32.81 -3.36
CA GLU A 528 16.47 32.35 -4.75
C GLU A 528 17.41 31.14 -4.92
N PRO A 529 18.59 31.06 -4.26
CA PRO A 529 19.45 29.86 -4.33
C PRO A 529 18.76 28.60 -3.79
N SER A 530 18.04 28.68 -2.67
CA SER A 530 17.31 27.53 -2.10
C SER A 530 16.19 27.07 -3.03
N THR A 531 15.51 28.00 -3.68
CA THR A 531 14.50 27.71 -4.70
C THR A 531 15.11 27.03 -5.93
N ARG A 532 16.28 27.52 -6.39
CA ARG A 532 17.04 26.91 -7.50
C ARG A 532 17.48 25.49 -7.19
N MET A 533 18.01 25.26 -5.98
CA MET A 533 18.38 23.91 -5.51
C MET A 533 17.17 22.98 -5.49
N ARG A 534 16.04 23.42 -4.95
CA ARG A 534 14.78 22.65 -4.92
C ARG A 534 14.33 22.24 -6.32
N ALA A 535 14.35 23.17 -7.28
CA ALA A 535 13.97 22.89 -8.66
C ALA A 535 14.88 21.82 -9.32
N ARG A 536 16.19 21.87 -9.07
CA ARG A 536 17.16 20.88 -9.56
C ARG A 536 16.86 19.47 -9.05
N PHE A 537 16.58 19.34 -7.76
CA PHE A 537 16.21 18.05 -7.15
C PHE A 537 14.81 17.58 -7.56
N ALA A 538 13.84 18.48 -7.75
CA ALA A 538 12.51 18.13 -8.25
C ALA A 538 12.58 17.49 -9.65
N ALA A 539 13.48 17.99 -10.52
CA ALA A 539 13.75 17.39 -11.82
C ALA A 539 14.37 15.98 -11.69
N LEU A 540 15.35 15.82 -10.80
CA LEU A 540 15.93 14.52 -10.48
C LEU A 540 14.87 13.52 -9.97
N PHE A 541 14.01 13.95 -9.04
CA PHE A 541 12.95 13.11 -8.50
C PHE A 541 11.91 12.72 -9.54
N SER A 542 11.55 13.63 -10.45
CA SER A 542 10.67 13.32 -11.58
C SER A 542 11.22 12.21 -12.47
N HIS A 543 12.53 12.24 -12.72
CA HIS A 543 13.23 11.20 -13.47
C HIS A 543 13.27 9.87 -12.70
N LEU A 544 13.66 9.90 -11.42
CA LEU A 544 13.74 8.69 -10.58
C LEU A 544 12.36 8.02 -10.43
N THR A 545 11.31 8.78 -10.16
CA THR A 545 9.93 8.28 -10.03
C THR A 545 9.40 7.69 -11.35
N LYS A 546 9.84 8.22 -12.51
CA LYS A 546 9.52 7.62 -13.82
C LYS A 546 10.19 6.26 -13.99
N ILE A 547 11.45 6.14 -13.62
CA ILE A 547 12.21 4.89 -13.74
C ILE A 547 11.73 3.85 -12.73
N GLN A 548 11.50 4.25 -11.48
CA GLN A 548 10.93 3.42 -10.43
C GLN A 548 9.65 2.72 -10.89
N ARG A 549 8.68 3.46 -11.43
CA ARG A 549 7.43 2.89 -11.97
C ARG A 549 7.65 1.91 -13.11
N LYS A 550 8.70 2.07 -13.93
CA LYS A 550 9.06 1.07 -14.96
C LYS A 550 9.62 -0.20 -14.33
N ALA A 551 10.55 -0.07 -13.38
CA ALA A 551 11.18 -1.19 -12.69
C ALA A 551 10.16 -2.03 -11.89
N GLU A 552 9.17 -1.39 -11.27
CA GLU A 552 8.09 -2.08 -10.54
C GLU A 552 7.18 -2.87 -11.49
N ARG A 553 6.78 -2.28 -12.63
CA ARG A 553 6.03 -3.00 -13.65
C ARG A 553 6.78 -4.20 -14.20
N GLU A 554 8.11 -4.10 -14.36
CA GLU A 554 8.94 -5.26 -14.76
C GLU A 554 8.96 -6.32 -13.66
N ARG A 555 9.12 -5.95 -12.39
CA ARG A 555 9.07 -6.88 -11.26
C ARG A 555 7.74 -7.63 -11.22
N GLU A 556 6.62 -6.93 -11.35
CA GLU A 556 5.28 -7.54 -11.37
C GLU A 556 5.19 -8.60 -12.47
N ARG A 557 5.65 -8.26 -13.69
CA ARG A 557 5.74 -9.19 -14.83
C ARG A 557 6.63 -10.41 -14.53
N GLU A 558 7.86 -10.20 -14.07
CA GLU A 558 8.79 -11.30 -13.75
C GLU A 558 8.25 -12.23 -12.66
N SER A 559 7.54 -11.67 -11.66
CA SER A 559 6.95 -12.45 -10.56
C SER A 559 5.85 -13.38 -11.07
N ILE A 560 5.02 -12.91 -12.02
CA ILE A 560 3.96 -13.72 -12.64
C ILE A 560 4.57 -14.84 -13.48
N ALA A 561 5.50 -14.50 -14.38
CA ALA A 561 6.21 -15.46 -15.22
C ALA A 561 6.84 -16.59 -14.40
N ALA A 562 7.54 -16.24 -13.32
CA ALA A 562 8.23 -17.19 -12.45
C ALA A 562 7.26 -18.09 -11.65
N ARG A 563 6.09 -17.56 -11.26
CA ARG A 563 5.03 -18.34 -10.59
C ARG A 563 4.40 -19.33 -11.57
N VAL A 564 4.06 -18.87 -12.77
CA VAL A 564 3.49 -19.70 -13.84
C VAL A 564 4.47 -20.81 -14.25
N ASP A 565 5.76 -20.51 -14.45
CA ASP A 565 6.77 -21.52 -14.81
C ASP A 565 6.96 -22.55 -13.70
N ARG A 566 6.97 -22.13 -12.43
CA ARG A 566 7.10 -23.05 -11.28
C ARG A 566 5.96 -24.05 -11.21
N GLU A 567 4.71 -23.57 -11.22
CA GLU A 567 3.54 -24.44 -11.19
C GLU A 567 3.48 -25.34 -12.42
N THR A 568 3.80 -24.79 -13.59
CA THR A 568 3.87 -25.57 -14.83
C THR A 568 4.90 -26.69 -14.72
N ASN A 569 6.10 -26.43 -14.22
CA ASN A 569 7.14 -27.44 -14.05
C ASN A 569 6.75 -28.52 -13.03
N LEU A 570 6.11 -28.14 -11.92
CA LEU A 570 5.60 -29.08 -10.92
C LEU A 570 4.55 -30.01 -11.53
N PHE A 571 3.60 -29.45 -12.26
CA PHE A 571 2.54 -30.24 -12.90
C PHE A 571 3.10 -31.18 -13.96
N LEU A 572 3.94 -30.68 -14.87
CA LEU A 572 4.54 -31.48 -15.95
C LEU A 572 5.36 -32.65 -15.42
N ARG A 573 6.11 -32.45 -14.34
CA ARG A 573 6.98 -33.49 -13.76
C ARG A 573 6.22 -34.50 -12.92
N ASP A 574 5.31 -34.02 -12.06
CA ASP A 574 4.80 -34.83 -10.95
C ASP A 574 3.36 -35.33 -11.20
N GLN A 575 2.56 -34.65 -12.03
CA GLN A 575 1.12 -34.90 -12.18
C GLN A 575 0.72 -35.31 -13.60
N LEU A 576 1.27 -34.68 -14.64
CA LEU A 576 0.91 -34.92 -16.04
C LEU A 576 0.96 -36.40 -16.47
N PRO A 577 1.93 -37.25 -16.05
CA PRO A 577 1.98 -38.66 -16.47
C PRO A 577 0.74 -39.49 -16.06
N ARG A 578 0.01 -39.04 -15.03
CA ARG A 578 -1.18 -39.71 -14.48
C ARG A 578 -2.45 -38.87 -14.56
N ALA A 579 -2.35 -37.63 -15.05
CA ALA A 579 -3.44 -36.67 -15.02
C ALA A 579 -4.69 -37.14 -15.80
N SER A 580 -5.83 -37.01 -15.14
CA SER A 580 -7.19 -36.98 -15.69
C SER A 580 -7.55 -35.56 -16.13
N LYS A 581 -8.65 -35.40 -16.89
CA LYS A 581 -9.16 -34.07 -17.26
C LYS A 581 -9.42 -33.19 -16.03
N ALA A 582 -9.98 -33.75 -14.96
CA ALA A 582 -10.21 -33.05 -13.69
C ALA A 582 -8.93 -32.44 -13.09
N GLU A 583 -7.83 -33.20 -13.08
CA GLU A 583 -6.56 -32.72 -12.52
C GLU A 583 -5.91 -31.61 -13.36
N VAL A 584 -6.17 -31.60 -14.67
CA VAL A 584 -5.74 -30.51 -15.55
C VAL A 584 -6.55 -29.25 -15.30
N VAL A 585 -7.87 -29.37 -15.09
CA VAL A 585 -8.72 -28.23 -14.72
C VAL A 585 -8.23 -27.60 -13.43
N VAL A 586 -7.99 -28.40 -12.38
CA VAL A 586 -7.46 -27.90 -11.09
C VAL A 586 -6.06 -27.27 -11.24
N PHE A 587 -5.23 -27.77 -12.16
CA PHE A 587 -3.96 -27.14 -12.49
C PHE A 587 -4.14 -25.79 -13.19
N LEU A 588 -5.02 -25.71 -14.19
CA LEU A 588 -5.29 -24.48 -14.93
C LEU A 588 -5.92 -23.41 -14.02
N GLU A 589 -6.81 -23.81 -13.11
CA GLU A 589 -7.39 -22.92 -12.07
C GLU A 589 -6.29 -22.38 -11.15
N ARG A 590 -5.36 -23.22 -10.68
CA ARG A 590 -4.20 -22.75 -9.91
C ARG A 590 -3.32 -21.76 -10.67
N ILE A 591 -3.17 -21.93 -11.98
CA ILE A 591 -2.46 -20.96 -12.82
C ILE A 591 -3.28 -19.67 -12.97
N GLU A 592 -4.59 -19.76 -13.21
CA GLU A 592 -5.51 -18.61 -13.28
C GLU A 592 -5.47 -17.77 -11.99
N ASP A 593 -5.40 -18.43 -10.81
CA ASP A 593 -5.28 -17.77 -9.50
C ASP A 593 -3.94 -17.02 -9.30
N LEU A 594 -2.89 -17.42 -10.02
CA LEU A 594 -1.56 -16.82 -9.90
C LEU A 594 -1.36 -15.61 -10.82
N ILE A 595 -2.20 -15.47 -11.85
CA ILE A 595 -2.07 -14.47 -12.89
C ILE A 595 -2.82 -13.19 -12.50
N ASP A 596 -2.24 -12.02 -12.79
CA ASP A 596 -2.93 -10.74 -12.68
C ASP A 596 -3.55 -10.31 -14.02
N GLN A 597 -4.23 -9.18 -14.03
CA GLN A 597 -5.04 -8.79 -15.17
C GLN A 597 -4.21 -7.84 -16.09
N SER A 598 -2.91 -8.13 -16.24
CA SER A 598 -1.96 -7.50 -17.16
C SER A 598 -2.15 -7.99 -18.60
N ARG A 599 -1.60 -7.26 -19.59
CA ARG A 599 -1.65 -7.68 -21.01
C ARG A 599 -0.98 -9.04 -21.22
N GLU A 600 -0.01 -9.34 -20.38
CA GLU A 600 0.72 -10.59 -20.31
C GLU A 600 -0.12 -11.70 -19.67
N GLY A 601 -0.80 -11.41 -18.57
CA GLY A 601 -1.77 -12.32 -17.95
C GLY A 601 -2.92 -12.69 -18.90
N ASP A 602 -3.42 -11.73 -19.68
CA ASP A 602 -4.43 -11.97 -20.72
C ASP A 602 -3.97 -12.99 -21.76
N ASN A 603 -2.68 -12.97 -22.16
CA ASN A 603 -2.14 -13.94 -23.10
C ASN A 603 -2.05 -15.35 -22.50
N VAL A 604 -1.69 -15.45 -21.22
CA VAL A 604 -1.70 -16.74 -20.51
C VAL A 604 -3.13 -17.25 -20.37
N LEU A 605 -4.10 -16.39 -20.03
CA LEU A 605 -5.53 -16.74 -20.00
C LEU A 605 -6.05 -17.19 -21.37
N LEU A 606 -5.63 -16.54 -22.47
CA LEU A 606 -5.95 -16.98 -23.83
C LEU A 606 -5.38 -18.38 -24.12
N GLY A 607 -4.15 -18.65 -23.70
CA GLY A 607 -3.54 -19.98 -23.76
C GLY A 607 -4.32 -21.02 -22.98
N ILE A 608 -4.74 -20.70 -21.75
CA ILE A 608 -5.55 -21.58 -20.90
C ILE A 608 -6.91 -21.88 -21.54
N ARG A 609 -7.59 -20.86 -22.08
CA ARG A 609 -8.86 -21.04 -22.81
C ARG A 609 -8.68 -21.96 -24.01
N ARG A 610 -7.58 -21.85 -24.74
CA ARG A 610 -7.25 -22.73 -25.86
C ARG A 610 -7.05 -24.18 -25.39
N ILE A 611 -6.36 -24.40 -24.27
CA ILE A 611 -6.21 -25.74 -23.68
C ILE A 611 -7.58 -26.30 -23.25
N ARG A 612 -8.43 -25.50 -22.59
CA ARG A 612 -9.78 -25.93 -22.19
C ARG A 612 -10.62 -26.38 -23.40
N ALA A 613 -10.53 -25.65 -24.51
CA ALA A 613 -11.23 -25.96 -25.75
C ALA A 613 -10.66 -27.21 -26.47
N ASP A 614 -9.35 -27.27 -26.69
CA ASP A 614 -8.69 -28.33 -27.48
C ASP A 614 -8.79 -29.72 -26.79
N PHE A 615 -8.90 -29.75 -25.46
CA PHE A 615 -9.02 -30.98 -24.67
C PHE A 615 -10.41 -31.25 -24.11
N GLU A 616 -11.41 -30.42 -24.49
CA GLU A 616 -12.80 -30.51 -24.03
C GLU A 616 -12.88 -30.67 -22.50
N LEU A 617 -12.27 -29.75 -21.76
CA LEU A 617 -12.15 -29.83 -20.30
C LEU A 617 -13.45 -29.46 -19.56
N ASP A 618 -14.51 -29.08 -20.28
CA ASP A 618 -15.82 -28.75 -19.70
C ASP A 618 -16.78 -29.96 -19.65
N ARG A 619 -16.34 -31.13 -20.15
CA ARG A 619 -17.16 -32.36 -20.24
C ARG A 619 -16.34 -33.60 -19.90
N ASP A 620 -16.99 -34.58 -19.26
CA ASP A 620 -16.43 -35.89 -18.94
C ASP A 620 -15.08 -35.85 -18.20
N LEU A 621 -15.02 -35.10 -17.10
CA LEU A 621 -13.82 -34.82 -16.29
C LEU A 621 -13.09 -36.07 -15.76
N SER A 622 -13.77 -37.21 -15.67
CA SER A 622 -13.23 -38.48 -15.20
C SER A 622 -12.36 -39.20 -16.23
N ASN A 623 -12.40 -38.79 -17.50
CA ASN A 623 -11.69 -39.47 -18.58
C ASN A 623 -10.18 -39.12 -18.58
N PRO A 624 -9.32 -40.08 -18.97
CA PRO A 624 -7.91 -39.82 -19.19
C PRO A 624 -7.71 -38.97 -20.45
N ILE A 625 -6.62 -38.20 -20.48
CA ILE A 625 -6.26 -37.36 -21.62
C ILE A 625 -5.67 -38.20 -22.74
N THR A 626 -6.25 -38.08 -23.93
CA THR A 626 -5.92 -38.88 -25.12
C THR A 626 -4.61 -38.43 -25.81
N ASP A 627 -4.33 -37.13 -25.87
CA ASP A 627 -3.14 -36.56 -26.52
C ASP A 627 -2.26 -35.78 -25.54
N ARG A 628 -1.54 -36.53 -24.69
CA ARG A 628 -0.69 -35.94 -23.64
C ARG A 628 0.51 -35.18 -24.19
N SER A 629 1.03 -35.57 -25.35
CA SER A 629 2.18 -34.91 -25.97
C SER A 629 1.82 -33.50 -26.43
N ASN A 630 0.66 -33.34 -27.08
CA ASN A 630 0.17 -32.01 -27.46
C ASN A 630 -0.19 -31.16 -26.22
N LEU A 631 -0.77 -31.78 -25.18
CA LEU A 631 -1.06 -31.07 -23.93
C LEU A 631 0.23 -30.56 -23.27
N GLU A 632 1.27 -31.38 -23.24
CA GLU A 632 2.58 -31.01 -22.72
C GLU A 632 3.17 -29.82 -23.48
N GLU A 633 3.09 -29.80 -24.81
CA GLU A 633 3.54 -28.67 -25.63
C GLU A 633 2.75 -27.40 -25.38
N MET A 634 1.42 -27.48 -25.28
CA MET A 634 0.57 -26.32 -25.01
C MET A 634 0.77 -25.77 -23.59
N ILE A 635 0.92 -26.65 -22.59
CA ILE A 635 1.25 -26.26 -21.22
C ILE A 635 2.65 -25.62 -21.16
N LYS A 636 3.64 -26.15 -21.90
CA LYS A 636 4.94 -25.49 -22.05
C LYS A 636 4.83 -24.13 -22.75
N ALA A 637 3.91 -23.99 -23.70
CA ALA A 637 3.68 -22.73 -24.40
C ALA A 637 3.08 -21.64 -23.50
N LEU A 638 2.35 -22.00 -22.44
CA LEU A 638 1.89 -21.04 -21.42
C LEU A 638 3.06 -20.25 -20.80
N LYS A 639 4.24 -20.88 -20.70
CA LYS A 639 5.48 -20.26 -20.20
C LYS A 639 6.05 -19.19 -21.12
N TYR A 640 5.78 -19.31 -22.43
CA TYR A 640 6.36 -18.47 -23.48
C TYR A 640 5.33 -17.53 -24.11
N ALA A 641 4.08 -17.56 -23.64
CA ALA A 641 3.02 -16.64 -24.06
C ALA A 641 3.42 -15.16 -23.85
N GLU A 642 4.36 -14.88 -22.93
CA GLU A 642 4.96 -13.57 -22.69
C GLU A 642 6.02 -13.17 -23.75
N VAL A 643 6.89 -14.10 -24.15
CA VAL A 643 8.03 -13.83 -25.05
C VAL A 643 7.56 -13.60 -26.49
N LEU A 644 6.53 -14.29 -26.93
CA LEU A 644 5.96 -14.13 -28.28
C LEU A 644 5.25 -12.78 -28.48
N ALA A 645 4.77 -12.14 -27.40
CA ALA A 645 4.05 -10.85 -27.45
C ALA A 645 4.96 -9.61 -27.37
N SER A 646 6.26 -9.80 -27.11
CA SER A 646 7.27 -8.72 -27.00
C SER A 646 8.14 -8.57 -28.25
N GLN A 647 7.98 -9.44 -29.26
CA GLN A 647 8.64 -9.26 -30.56
C GLN A 647 7.86 -8.22 -31.38
N PRO A 648 8.50 -7.15 -31.88
CA PRO A 648 7.87 -6.27 -32.85
C PRO A 648 7.55 -7.05 -34.13
N GLU A 649 6.34 -6.86 -34.67
CA GLU A 649 5.91 -7.42 -35.95
C GLU A 649 6.75 -6.87 -37.11
N GLU A 650 7.92 -7.46 -37.39
CA GLU A 650 8.62 -7.23 -38.65
C GLU A 650 9.34 -8.51 -39.13
N GLN A 651 8.67 -9.21 -40.04
CA GLN A 651 9.16 -9.57 -41.38
C GLN A 651 8.39 -10.79 -41.90
N THR A 652 7.26 -10.51 -42.53
CA THR A 652 6.64 -11.40 -43.50
C THR A 652 7.63 -11.58 -44.66
N ILE A 653 8.52 -12.58 -44.57
CA ILE A 653 9.33 -13.01 -45.70
C ILE A 653 8.36 -13.51 -46.76
N ARG A 654 8.15 -12.68 -47.78
CA ARG A 654 7.54 -13.07 -49.05
C ARG A 654 8.35 -14.24 -49.60
N THR A 655 7.71 -15.39 -49.65
CA THR A 655 8.12 -16.52 -50.47
C THR A 655 8.11 -16.09 -51.93
N SER A 656 9.27 -15.75 -52.49
CA SER A 656 9.49 -15.78 -53.93
C SER A 656 9.88 -17.20 -54.33
N ARG A 657 8.92 -17.94 -54.89
CA ARG A 657 9.21 -18.93 -55.92
C ARG A 657 9.03 -18.22 -57.25
N ASP A 658 10.09 -18.12 -58.05
CA ASP A 658 10.12 -18.53 -59.46
C ASP A 658 11.50 -18.23 -60.10
N VAL A 659 12.08 -19.30 -60.67
CA VAL A 659 13.25 -19.43 -61.59
C VAL A 659 14.64 -19.17 -61.02
#